data_AF-A0A6A5KHL1-F1
#
_entry.id   AF-A0A6A5KHL1-F1
#
_cell.length_a   1.000
_cell.length_b   1.000
_cell.length_c   1.000
_cell.angle_alpha   90.00
_cell.angle_beta   90.00
_cell.angle_gamma   90.00
#
_symmetry.space_group_name_H-M   'P 1'
#
loop_
_entity.id
_entity.type
_entity.pdbx_description
1 polymer ?
#
loop_
_entity_poly.entity_id
_entity_poly.type
_entity_poly.pdbx_seq_one_letter_code
_entity_poly.pdbx_strand_id
1 'polypeptide(L)'
;MKASSALRAASLLSPLFAPLAVAQDKFTHEATGIEFWRQVVSSDSTPGGFEWGYALPGEPTATNDEYIGYIKGSLEPGRQGWSGVSHGGGMPNSLLLVAWPDSDAVKTKFVYAGGYVAPQDYTGNATLTQIYHTVSDTNFEIVYRCQWCWVWNQNGAQGSQLPTGEVQVIGWAQNSKVFSGTWSFHDKGQSQFGAPVAEARNAMYSEWISDSQPTDTPTMTSTPTSTPTPTGPVECVGTPAPTESFDYIVIGGGAGGIPVADKLSESGKSVLLLEKGPPSLARFGGTMGPEWATSNNLTRFDIPGLCNQIWVDSAGVACTDIDQMAGCVLGGGAAVNAALWWKPVDIDFDYQFPAGWKSADVKGAVERTFKRIPGTTTPSMNGKRYKQQGFEVLSGALGAGGWKSVVANDQPNQKNRTYSHSPFMYENGQRQGPLGSYMVTALARKNFKLWTNTMARRVVRTGKTATGVELESGVEGTGYCGTVKLNPGGRVILSAGVFGSTKVLFRSGIGPQDQLNVVKNSAVDGSTMIGESEWINLPVGQNLNDHVNTDIVVKHPNISNYDFYEAWDDPIEADKDLYLNKRSGILATSAPNIGPVAWEFIKGSDGIDRSIQWTARVEGPNANDTHSLTISQYLGHGSTSRGTLSINGALNMFVSKAPYLLNDADTGVVIAGVKNMIAAIKKNPEIEFQVPAANMTVEAYVASLPKTAARRRANHWIGTAKIGTDSGLTGGTAVVDLNTQVYGTDNIHVVDASLFPGQLFTNPTSYIVTLAEHASEKILALGGGSGKTAKAWEQCGGKGYTGPKACVSGFKCFSYNPYWSQCIL
;
A
#
# COMPACT_ATOMS: atom_id res chain seq x y z
N MET A 1 -31.51 -30.60 -3.55
CA MET A 1 -30.89 -30.17 -4.82
C MET A 1 -30.51 -28.70 -4.66
N LYS A 2 -29.30 -28.44 -4.16
CA LYS A 2 -28.72 -27.09 -4.09
C LYS A 2 -27.70 -27.03 -5.21
N ALA A 3 -27.97 -26.20 -6.22
CA ALA A 3 -27.05 -25.99 -7.34
C ALA A 3 -25.82 -25.24 -6.82
N SER A 4 -24.68 -25.93 -6.80
CA SER A 4 -23.36 -25.37 -6.52
C SER A 4 -22.89 -24.59 -7.74
N SER A 5 -23.10 -23.27 -7.75
CA SER A 5 -22.39 -22.38 -8.66
C SER A 5 -21.00 -22.10 -8.08
N ALA A 6 -20.05 -22.97 -8.40
CA ALA A 6 -18.64 -22.77 -8.11
C ALA A 6 -18.10 -21.64 -9.01
N LEU A 7 -18.20 -20.39 -8.55
CA LEU A 7 -17.32 -19.33 -9.06
C LEU A 7 -15.93 -19.58 -8.45
N ARG A 8 -15.07 -20.26 -9.21
CA ARG A 8 -13.64 -20.35 -8.91
C ARG A 8 -13.05 -18.96 -9.10
N ALA A 9 -12.62 -18.33 -8.02
CA ALA A 9 -11.96 -17.03 -8.05
C ALA A 9 -10.72 -17.12 -8.96
N ALA A 10 -10.72 -16.40 -10.08
CA ALA A 10 -9.50 -16.19 -10.85
C ALA A 10 -8.45 -15.51 -9.95
N SER A 11 -7.21 -15.99 -9.99
CA SER A 11 -6.14 -15.41 -9.17
C SER A 11 -6.00 -13.93 -9.53
N LEU A 12 -5.97 -13.06 -8.52
CA LEU A 12 -5.79 -11.60 -8.68
C LEU A 12 -4.38 -11.21 -9.15
N LEU A 13 -3.62 -12.16 -9.68
CA LEU A 13 -2.46 -11.94 -10.51
C LEU A 13 -2.81 -11.85 -12.01
N SER A 14 -4.08 -12.01 -12.43
CA SER A 14 -4.50 -11.65 -13.79
C SER A 14 -4.04 -10.24 -14.25
N PRO A 15 -4.02 -9.16 -13.42
CA PRO A 15 -3.43 -7.89 -13.83
C PRO A 15 -1.90 -7.90 -13.88
N LEU A 16 -1.22 -8.92 -13.35
CA LEU A 16 0.24 -9.15 -13.39
C LEU A 16 0.67 -10.13 -14.49
N PHE A 17 -0.25 -10.89 -15.08
CA PHE A 17 0.08 -11.91 -16.07
C PHE A 17 -0.71 -11.91 -17.35
N ALA A 18 -1.58 -10.94 -17.65
CA ALA A 18 -2.10 -10.84 -19.01
C ALA A 18 -0.91 -10.90 -19.99
N PRO A 19 -0.70 -12.03 -20.71
CA PRO A 19 0.15 -12.00 -21.88
C PRO A 19 -0.57 -11.04 -22.82
N LEU A 20 0.20 -10.41 -23.68
CA LEU A 20 -0.28 -9.74 -24.88
C LEU A 20 -1.44 -10.51 -25.53
N ALA A 21 -2.67 -10.15 -25.18
CA ALA A 21 -3.92 -10.50 -25.86
C ALA A 21 -5.06 -9.56 -25.43
N VAL A 22 -4.76 -8.41 -24.83
CA VAL A 22 -5.70 -7.28 -24.82
C VAL A 22 -5.45 -6.60 -26.17
N ALA A 23 -6.20 -7.01 -27.20
CA ALA A 23 -6.01 -6.44 -28.52
C ALA A 23 -6.25 -4.93 -28.42
N GLN A 24 -5.20 -4.16 -28.75
CA GLN A 24 -5.26 -2.72 -28.91
C GLN A 24 -5.28 -2.48 -30.40
N ASP A 25 -6.34 -1.85 -30.88
CA ASP A 25 -6.52 -1.62 -32.30
C ASP A 25 -7.19 -0.27 -32.59
N LYS A 26 -7.03 0.17 -33.83
CA LYS A 26 -7.87 1.20 -34.40
C LYS A 26 -9.18 0.58 -34.81
N PHE A 27 -10.27 1.16 -34.34
CA PHE A 27 -11.62 0.68 -34.56
C PHE A 27 -12.50 1.81 -35.08
N THR A 28 -13.09 1.65 -36.27
CA THR A 28 -14.11 2.57 -36.78
C THR A 28 -15.48 2.03 -36.41
N HIS A 29 -16.23 2.77 -35.60
CA HIS A 29 -17.55 2.37 -35.17
C HIS A 29 -18.56 2.48 -36.33
N GLU A 30 -19.15 1.36 -36.74
CA GLU A 30 -19.92 1.27 -37.99
C GLU A 30 -21.08 2.26 -38.10
N ALA A 31 -21.82 2.49 -37.01
CA ALA A 31 -22.99 3.35 -37.04
C ALA A 31 -22.68 4.85 -36.98
N THR A 32 -21.51 5.24 -36.44
CA THR A 32 -21.16 6.65 -36.24
C THR A 32 -20.02 7.11 -37.15
N GLY A 33 -19.26 6.18 -37.74
CA GLY A 33 -18.05 6.48 -38.51
C GLY A 33 -16.88 7.01 -37.69
N ILE A 34 -16.99 7.05 -36.36
CA ILE A 34 -15.95 7.56 -35.46
C ILE A 34 -14.85 6.53 -35.32
N GLU A 35 -13.60 6.95 -35.53
CA GLU A 35 -12.42 6.11 -35.29
C GLU A 35 -11.93 6.28 -33.85
N PHE A 36 -11.84 5.17 -33.14
CA PHE A 36 -11.32 5.05 -31.78
C PHE A 36 -9.99 4.34 -31.78
N TRP A 37 -9.12 4.72 -30.84
CA TRP A 37 -8.24 3.73 -30.25
C TRP A 37 -9.08 2.89 -29.28
N ARG A 38 -8.96 1.56 -29.34
CA ARG A 38 -9.80 0.64 -28.57
C ARG A 38 -8.97 -0.41 -27.84
N GLN A 39 -9.42 -0.73 -26.63
CA GLN A 39 -9.00 -1.86 -25.84
C GLN A 39 -10.09 -2.94 -25.80
N VAL A 40 -9.74 -4.17 -26.23
CA VAL A 40 -10.62 -5.35 -26.15
C VAL A 40 -10.18 -6.30 -25.05
N VAL A 41 -11.04 -6.55 -24.07
CA VAL A 41 -10.87 -7.56 -23.01
C VAL A 41 -11.64 -8.82 -23.40
N SER A 42 -10.93 -9.93 -23.56
CA SER A 42 -11.52 -11.20 -24.03
C SER A 42 -12.48 -11.83 -23.01
N SER A 43 -13.35 -12.72 -23.51
CA SER A 43 -14.25 -13.51 -22.66
C SER A 43 -13.52 -14.45 -21.69
N ASP A 44 -12.26 -14.78 -21.97
CA ASP A 44 -11.41 -15.56 -21.06
C ASP A 44 -10.98 -14.75 -19.83
N SER A 45 -10.91 -13.42 -19.97
CA SER A 45 -10.54 -12.50 -18.88
C SER A 45 -11.74 -11.99 -18.10
N THR A 46 -12.90 -11.82 -18.74
CA THR A 46 -14.15 -11.42 -18.11
C THR A 46 -15.32 -12.05 -18.86
N PRO A 47 -16.25 -12.77 -18.21
CA PRO A 47 -17.33 -13.46 -18.91
C PRO A 47 -18.15 -12.52 -19.81
N GLY A 48 -18.23 -12.85 -21.10
CA GLY A 48 -18.91 -12.04 -22.11
C GLY A 48 -18.09 -10.89 -22.72
N GLY A 49 -16.86 -10.67 -22.24
CA GLY A 49 -15.93 -9.65 -22.75
C GLY A 49 -16.26 -8.23 -22.29
N PHE A 50 -15.37 -7.30 -22.63
CA PHE A 50 -15.54 -5.86 -22.42
C PHE A 50 -14.71 -5.09 -23.45
N GLU A 51 -15.25 -3.99 -23.97
CA GLU A 51 -14.48 -3.09 -24.83
C GLU A 51 -14.61 -1.65 -24.34
N TRP A 52 -13.49 -0.92 -24.39
CA TRP A 52 -13.47 0.52 -24.18
C TRP A 52 -12.61 1.19 -25.23
N GLY A 53 -13.07 2.31 -25.76
CA GLY A 53 -12.30 3.11 -26.71
C GLY A 53 -12.45 4.60 -26.44
N TYR A 54 -11.50 5.36 -26.98
CA TYR A 54 -11.53 6.81 -26.92
C TYR A 54 -10.90 7.45 -28.15
N ALA A 55 -11.45 8.59 -28.52
CA ALA A 55 -10.94 9.50 -29.52
C ALA A 55 -10.69 10.87 -28.87
N LEU A 56 -9.53 11.45 -29.17
CA LEU A 56 -9.07 12.72 -28.61
C LEU A 56 -9.03 13.81 -29.69
N PRO A 57 -9.11 15.09 -29.29
CA PRO A 57 -8.83 16.21 -30.18
C PRO A 57 -7.49 16.07 -30.91
N GLY A 58 -7.47 16.43 -32.19
CA GLY A 58 -6.30 16.26 -33.07
C GLY A 58 -5.03 16.94 -32.57
N GLU A 59 -5.15 18.14 -31.99
CA GLU A 59 -4.00 18.88 -31.44
C GLU A 59 -3.94 18.81 -29.90
N PRO A 60 -2.78 18.54 -29.29
CA PRO A 60 -2.60 18.62 -27.84
C PRO A 60 -2.63 20.08 -27.39
N THR A 61 -3.72 20.50 -26.75
CA THR A 61 -3.77 21.79 -26.04
C THR A 61 -3.68 21.56 -24.53
N ALA A 62 -3.22 22.57 -23.78
CA ALA A 62 -3.12 22.52 -22.32
C ALA A 62 -4.49 22.40 -21.62
N THR A 63 -5.60 22.49 -22.37
CA THR A 63 -6.99 22.49 -21.89
C THR A 63 -7.82 21.34 -22.48
N ASN A 64 -7.19 20.32 -23.09
CA ASN A 64 -7.94 19.17 -23.61
C ASN A 64 -8.48 18.32 -22.47
N ASP A 65 -9.64 18.67 -21.93
CA ASP A 65 -10.33 18.02 -20.82
C ASP A 65 -11.52 17.15 -21.26
N GLU A 66 -11.70 16.98 -22.57
CA GLU A 66 -12.76 16.18 -23.19
C GLU A 66 -12.25 15.03 -24.08
N TYR A 67 -13.14 14.09 -24.38
CA TYR A 67 -12.94 13.01 -25.36
C TYR A 67 -14.29 12.47 -25.86
N ILE A 68 -14.28 11.72 -26.97
CA ILE A 68 -15.39 10.84 -27.34
C ILE A 68 -15.04 9.43 -26.89
N GLY A 69 -15.89 8.80 -26.09
CA GLY A 69 -15.72 7.45 -25.58
C GLY A 69 -16.64 6.42 -26.24
N TYR A 70 -16.22 5.17 -26.15
CA TYR A 70 -16.95 3.97 -26.56
C TYR A 70 -16.90 2.95 -25.43
N ILE A 71 -18.04 2.35 -25.07
CA ILE A 71 -18.12 1.20 -24.15
C ILE A 71 -18.97 0.12 -24.80
N LYS A 72 -18.47 -1.13 -24.77
CA LYS A 72 -19.27 -2.34 -24.96
C LYS A 72 -19.21 -3.20 -23.71
N GLY A 73 -20.35 -3.29 -23.02
CA GLY A 73 -20.48 -4.05 -21.78
C GLY A 73 -21.25 -5.36 -21.97
N SER A 74 -20.83 -6.40 -21.27
CA SER A 74 -21.48 -7.72 -21.33
C SER A 74 -22.69 -7.81 -20.38
N LEU A 75 -23.72 -8.54 -20.80
CA LEU A 75 -24.95 -8.76 -20.03
C LEU A 75 -25.18 -10.24 -19.72
N GLU A 76 -25.73 -10.48 -18.54
CA GLU A 76 -26.29 -11.76 -18.12
C GLU A 76 -27.76 -11.89 -18.58
N PRO A 77 -28.32 -13.12 -18.59
CA PRO A 77 -29.72 -13.35 -18.97
C PRO A 77 -30.69 -12.38 -18.29
N GLY A 78 -31.61 -11.81 -19.07
CA GLY A 78 -32.53 -10.77 -18.60
C GLY A 78 -31.91 -9.37 -18.58
N ARG A 79 -30.90 -9.12 -19.44
CA ARG A 79 -30.20 -7.84 -19.60
C ARG A 79 -29.65 -7.29 -18.28
N GLN A 80 -29.10 -8.18 -17.47
CA GLN A 80 -28.51 -7.82 -16.18
C GLN A 80 -27.03 -7.48 -16.34
N GLY A 81 -26.58 -6.43 -15.68
CA GLY A 81 -25.16 -6.09 -15.58
C GLY A 81 -24.89 -4.59 -15.69
N TRP A 82 -23.67 -4.22 -15.34
CA TRP A 82 -23.13 -2.88 -15.57
C TRP A 82 -21.64 -2.97 -15.89
N SER A 83 -21.13 -1.98 -16.62
CA SER A 83 -19.70 -1.80 -16.89
C SER A 83 -19.28 -0.39 -16.50
N GLY A 84 -18.07 -0.25 -15.98
CA GLY A 84 -17.55 1.04 -15.54
C GLY A 84 -16.10 1.26 -15.91
N VAL A 85 -15.71 2.53 -16.00
CA VAL A 85 -14.35 2.98 -16.28
C VAL A 85 -13.86 4.00 -15.25
N SER A 86 -12.57 3.95 -14.93
CA SER A 86 -11.89 4.94 -14.10
C SER A 86 -10.95 5.80 -14.94
N HIS A 87 -11.16 7.11 -14.90
CA HIS A 87 -10.32 8.10 -15.58
C HIS A 87 -8.97 8.34 -14.89
N GLY A 88 -8.71 7.70 -13.74
CA GLY A 88 -7.43 7.75 -13.04
C GLY A 88 -6.71 6.40 -12.94
N GLY A 89 -7.21 5.39 -13.66
CA GLY A 89 -6.71 4.01 -13.58
C GLY A 89 -7.26 3.26 -12.36
N GLY A 90 -6.98 3.73 -11.15
CA GLY A 90 -7.51 3.15 -9.92
C GLY A 90 -8.95 3.57 -9.62
N MET A 91 -9.73 2.75 -8.91
CA MET A 91 -11.06 3.14 -8.42
C MET A 91 -11.01 4.34 -7.46
N PRO A 92 -10.11 4.39 -6.47
CA PRO A 92 -10.04 5.52 -5.55
C PRO A 92 -9.57 6.81 -6.22
N ASN A 93 -10.06 7.92 -5.67
CA ASN A 93 -9.64 9.28 -5.92
C ASN A 93 -9.72 9.74 -7.38
N SER A 94 -10.55 9.08 -8.18
CA SER A 94 -10.66 9.25 -9.63
C SER A 94 -12.13 9.45 -10.04
N LEU A 95 -12.35 10.16 -11.15
CA LEU A 95 -13.67 10.21 -11.77
C LEU A 95 -14.03 8.84 -12.37
N LEU A 96 -15.16 8.28 -11.94
CA LEU A 96 -15.66 7.01 -12.44
C LEU A 96 -16.89 7.25 -13.31
N LEU A 97 -16.98 6.56 -14.43
CA LEU A 97 -18.17 6.52 -15.28
C LEU A 97 -18.71 5.09 -15.28
N VAL A 98 -19.98 4.91 -14.94
CA VAL A 98 -20.66 3.62 -14.99
C VAL A 98 -21.80 3.66 -15.99
N ALA A 99 -21.96 2.61 -16.77
CA ALA A 99 -23.01 2.44 -17.77
C ALA A 99 -23.74 1.09 -17.59
N TRP A 100 -25.06 1.09 -17.82
CA TRP A 100 -25.90 -0.11 -17.72
C TRP A 100 -27.16 0.03 -18.59
N PRO A 101 -27.77 -1.08 -19.02
CA PRO A 101 -29.02 -1.02 -19.79
C PRO A 101 -30.20 -0.62 -18.91
N ASP A 102 -31.09 0.19 -19.45
CA ASP A 102 -32.44 0.44 -18.94
C ASP A 102 -33.44 0.24 -20.08
N SER A 103 -34.04 -0.95 -20.12
CA SER A 103 -34.84 -1.41 -21.25
C SER A 103 -34.03 -1.44 -22.56
N ASP A 104 -34.34 -0.57 -23.52
CA ASP A 104 -33.61 -0.44 -24.81
C ASP A 104 -32.64 0.76 -24.81
N ALA A 105 -32.59 1.54 -23.72
CA ALA A 105 -31.66 2.64 -23.54
C ALA A 105 -30.43 2.20 -22.73
N VAL A 106 -29.35 3.00 -22.78
CA VAL A 106 -28.20 2.85 -21.88
C VAL A 106 -28.20 4.04 -20.92
N LYS A 107 -28.23 3.78 -19.61
CA LYS A 107 -28.05 4.79 -18.57
C LYS A 107 -26.57 4.92 -18.23
N THR A 108 -26.18 6.14 -17.88
CA THR A 108 -24.82 6.45 -17.41
C THR A 108 -24.86 7.24 -16.11
N LYS A 109 -23.79 7.15 -15.32
CA LYS A 109 -23.60 7.95 -14.11
C LYS A 109 -22.14 8.23 -13.84
N PHE A 110 -21.82 9.48 -13.49
CA PHE A 110 -20.54 9.81 -12.88
C PHE A 110 -20.60 9.57 -11.37
N VAL A 111 -19.63 8.83 -10.87
CA VAL A 111 -19.47 8.56 -9.44
C VAL A 111 -18.02 8.76 -9.02
N TYR A 112 -17.80 8.88 -7.72
CA TYR A 112 -16.48 9.09 -7.13
C TYR A 112 -16.32 8.26 -5.85
N ALA A 113 -15.18 7.61 -5.68
CA ALA A 113 -14.83 6.92 -4.46
C ALA A 113 -13.53 7.49 -3.90
N GLY A 114 -13.49 7.91 -2.63
CA GLY A 114 -12.22 8.31 -2.00
C GLY A 114 -11.30 7.11 -1.69
N GLY A 115 -11.87 5.92 -1.63
CA GLY A 115 -11.22 4.66 -1.28
C GLY A 115 -11.93 3.48 -1.91
N TYR A 116 -11.54 2.26 -1.53
CA TYR A 116 -12.23 1.02 -1.93
C TYR A 116 -13.52 0.81 -1.12
N VAL A 117 -14.46 1.72 -1.32
CA VAL A 117 -15.79 1.76 -0.69
C VAL A 117 -16.85 2.01 -1.76
N ALA A 118 -18.13 1.81 -1.44
CA ALA A 118 -19.22 2.15 -2.36
C ALA A 118 -19.08 3.62 -2.82
N PRO A 119 -19.07 3.90 -4.13
CA PRO A 119 -18.87 5.25 -4.63
C PRO A 119 -20.12 6.11 -4.42
N GLN A 120 -19.92 7.40 -4.28
CA GLN A 120 -21.00 8.40 -4.19
C GLN A 120 -21.19 9.10 -5.52
N ASP A 121 -22.34 9.75 -5.71
CA ASP A 121 -22.61 10.56 -6.89
C ASP A 121 -21.57 11.66 -7.04
N TYR A 122 -21.02 11.81 -8.24
CA TYR A 122 -20.05 12.85 -8.52
C TYR A 122 -20.77 14.19 -8.71
N THR A 123 -20.30 15.22 -8.00
CA THR A 123 -20.92 16.55 -7.98
C THR A 123 -20.07 17.62 -8.67
N GLY A 124 -18.99 17.24 -9.36
CA GLY A 124 -18.15 18.16 -10.11
C GLY A 124 -18.64 18.39 -11.54
N ASN A 125 -17.78 18.98 -12.38
CA ASN A 125 -18.19 19.59 -13.66
C ASN A 125 -18.28 18.61 -14.86
N ALA A 126 -18.03 17.31 -14.66
CA ALA A 126 -17.98 16.34 -15.76
C ALA A 126 -19.38 16.15 -16.36
N THR A 127 -19.48 16.20 -17.69
CA THR A 127 -20.73 15.99 -18.42
C THR A 127 -20.57 14.91 -19.48
N LEU A 128 -21.67 14.21 -19.77
CA LEU A 128 -21.72 13.16 -20.77
C LEU A 128 -22.93 13.39 -21.69
N THR A 129 -22.67 13.43 -22.99
CA THR A 129 -23.70 13.49 -24.04
C THR A 129 -23.63 12.22 -24.87
N GLN A 130 -24.73 11.48 -25.01
CA GLN A 130 -24.75 10.27 -25.83
C GLN A 130 -24.79 10.63 -27.32
N ILE A 131 -24.01 9.91 -28.12
CA ILE A 131 -23.99 10.01 -29.58
C ILE A 131 -24.73 8.81 -30.18
N TYR A 132 -24.55 7.63 -29.58
CA TYR A 132 -25.16 6.39 -30.05
C TYR A 132 -25.28 5.39 -28.90
N HIS A 133 -26.28 4.51 -28.95
CA HIS A 133 -26.32 3.32 -28.11
C HIS A 133 -27.11 2.19 -28.76
N THR A 134 -26.83 0.95 -28.32
CA THR A 134 -27.69 -0.21 -28.57
C THR A 134 -27.74 -1.11 -27.34
N VAL A 135 -28.81 -1.89 -27.21
CA VAL A 135 -28.94 -2.94 -26.21
C VAL A 135 -29.38 -4.22 -26.91
N SER A 136 -28.63 -5.30 -26.69
CA SER A 136 -28.99 -6.66 -27.09
C SER A 136 -29.22 -7.53 -25.84
N ASP A 137 -29.55 -8.80 -26.03
CA ASP A 137 -29.71 -9.73 -24.91
C ASP A 137 -28.38 -10.11 -24.24
N THR A 138 -27.25 -9.87 -24.92
CA THR A 138 -25.92 -10.30 -24.49
C THR A 138 -24.96 -9.14 -24.17
N ASN A 139 -25.24 -7.94 -24.66
CA ASN A 139 -24.39 -6.78 -24.46
C ASN A 139 -25.16 -5.46 -24.63
N PHE A 140 -24.57 -4.37 -24.17
CA PHE A 140 -24.95 -3.02 -24.56
C PHE A 140 -23.74 -2.29 -25.15
N GLU A 141 -24.00 -1.34 -26.04
CA GLU A 141 -23.00 -0.44 -26.61
C GLU A 141 -23.41 1.01 -26.39
N ILE A 142 -22.44 1.87 -26.13
CA ILE A 142 -22.63 3.32 -26.03
C ILE A 142 -21.43 4.05 -26.61
N VAL A 143 -21.71 5.05 -27.45
CA VAL A 143 -20.76 6.08 -27.88
C VAL A 143 -21.19 7.41 -27.27
N TYR A 144 -20.27 8.13 -26.65
CA TYR A 144 -20.59 9.33 -25.89
C TYR A 144 -19.48 10.38 -25.99
N ARG A 145 -19.85 11.66 -25.91
CA ARG A 145 -18.90 12.75 -25.66
C ARG A 145 -18.82 13.00 -24.16
N CYS A 146 -17.61 13.06 -23.62
CA CYS A 146 -17.32 13.30 -22.21
C CYS A 146 -16.54 14.61 -22.10
N GLN A 147 -17.12 15.63 -21.45
CA GLN A 147 -16.48 16.93 -21.26
C GLN A 147 -16.09 17.12 -19.79
N TRP A 148 -14.96 17.77 -19.53
CA TRP A 148 -14.37 17.92 -18.19
C TRP A 148 -14.15 16.57 -17.48
N CYS A 149 -13.84 15.52 -18.24
CA CYS A 149 -13.67 14.17 -17.70
C CYS A 149 -12.22 13.84 -17.34
N TRP A 150 -11.25 14.62 -17.84
CA TRP A 150 -9.82 14.47 -17.49
C TRP A 150 -9.39 15.30 -16.28
N VAL A 151 -10.29 16.09 -15.70
CA VAL A 151 -10.05 16.90 -14.50
C VAL A 151 -11.26 16.78 -13.61
N TRP A 152 -11.07 16.45 -12.34
CA TRP A 152 -12.17 16.27 -11.40
C TRP A 152 -11.91 16.93 -10.06
N ASN A 153 -13.01 17.25 -9.37
CA ASN A 153 -12.99 17.76 -8.02
C ASN A 153 -14.25 17.28 -7.29
N GLN A 154 -14.06 16.39 -6.32
CA GLN A 154 -15.13 15.97 -5.42
C GLN A 154 -14.82 16.47 -4.01
N ASN A 155 -15.56 17.47 -3.53
CA ASN A 155 -15.41 18.00 -2.17
C ASN A 155 -13.97 18.40 -1.81
N GLY A 156 -13.23 19.00 -2.75
CA GLY A 156 -11.83 19.39 -2.59
C GLY A 156 -10.82 18.31 -2.95
N ALA A 157 -11.25 17.07 -3.18
CA ALA A 157 -10.40 16.02 -3.73
C ALA A 157 -10.22 16.23 -5.24
N GLN A 158 -9.28 17.13 -5.57
CA GLN A 158 -8.90 17.45 -6.94
C GLN A 158 -7.98 16.37 -7.51
N GLY A 159 -8.19 16.02 -8.77
CA GLY A 159 -7.31 15.15 -9.54
C GLY A 159 -7.40 15.46 -11.03
N SER A 160 -6.39 15.05 -11.78
CA SER A 160 -6.41 15.18 -13.24
C SER A 160 -5.56 14.12 -13.90
N GLN A 161 -5.94 13.75 -15.11
CA GLN A 161 -5.16 12.94 -16.02
C GLN A 161 -5.25 13.53 -17.43
N LEU A 162 -4.85 14.79 -17.60
CA LEU A 162 -4.87 15.42 -18.92
C LEU A 162 -4.03 14.62 -19.93
N PRO A 163 -4.50 14.41 -21.18
CA PRO A 163 -3.82 13.63 -22.21
C PRO A 163 -2.62 14.38 -22.82
N THR A 164 -1.67 14.79 -21.98
CA THR A 164 -0.42 15.47 -22.37
C THR A 164 0.79 14.52 -22.37
N GLY A 165 0.70 13.40 -21.65
CA GLY A 165 1.74 12.36 -21.63
C GLY A 165 1.62 11.36 -22.77
N GLU A 166 2.48 10.33 -22.76
CA GLU A 166 2.48 9.27 -23.77
C GLU A 166 1.27 8.33 -23.64
N VAL A 167 0.81 8.09 -22.41
CA VAL A 167 -0.20 7.08 -22.08
C VAL A 167 -1.17 7.61 -21.03
N GLN A 168 -2.46 7.32 -21.22
CA GLN A 168 -3.52 7.42 -20.21
C GLN A 168 -3.70 6.07 -19.53
N VAL A 169 -3.70 6.01 -18.21
CA VAL A 169 -4.02 4.82 -17.44
C VAL A 169 -5.52 4.80 -17.16
N ILE A 170 -6.20 3.80 -17.69
CA ILE A 170 -7.65 3.64 -17.59
C ILE A 170 -7.97 2.35 -16.84
N GLY A 171 -8.85 2.45 -15.85
CA GLY A 171 -9.40 1.30 -15.13
C GLY A 171 -10.72 0.87 -15.74
N TRP A 172 -11.06 -0.41 -15.59
CA TRP A 172 -12.38 -0.93 -15.96
C TRP A 172 -12.88 -1.96 -14.94
N ALA A 173 -14.20 -2.12 -14.87
CA ALA A 173 -14.86 -3.13 -14.05
C ALA A 173 -16.22 -3.55 -14.65
N GLN A 174 -16.66 -4.78 -14.36
CA GLN A 174 -17.98 -5.30 -14.75
C GLN A 174 -18.68 -6.03 -13.59
N ASN A 175 -20.01 -5.97 -13.57
CA ASN A 175 -20.85 -6.72 -12.63
C ASN A 175 -21.98 -7.47 -13.34
N SER A 176 -22.39 -8.60 -12.77
CA SER A 176 -23.43 -9.50 -13.26
C SER A 176 -24.86 -9.00 -13.05
N LYS A 177 -25.05 -8.00 -12.21
CA LYS A 177 -26.35 -7.42 -11.85
C LYS A 177 -26.46 -5.98 -12.32
N VAL A 178 -27.66 -5.58 -12.73
CA VAL A 178 -27.92 -4.18 -13.07
C VAL A 178 -27.88 -3.30 -11.82
N PHE A 179 -27.48 -2.04 -11.97
CA PHE A 179 -27.55 -1.08 -10.87
C PHE A 179 -29.00 -0.83 -10.46
N SER A 180 -29.29 -1.03 -9.17
CA SER A 180 -30.65 -0.93 -8.59
C SER A 180 -30.78 0.17 -7.54
N GLY A 181 -29.86 1.15 -7.53
CA GLY A 181 -29.80 2.24 -6.55
C GLY A 181 -28.78 2.03 -5.43
N THR A 182 -28.21 0.83 -5.30
CA THR A 182 -27.08 0.54 -4.40
C THR A 182 -25.95 -0.12 -5.17
N TRP A 183 -24.71 0.24 -4.84
CA TRP A 183 -23.53 -0.32 -5.49
C TRP A 183 -23.13 -1.64 -4.84
N SER A 184 -23.00 -2.68 -5.67
CA SER A 184 -22.35 -3.94 -5.32
C SER A 184 -20.93 -3.99 -5.88
N PHE A 185 -20.04 -4.74 -5.23
CA PHE A 185 -18.69 -5.00 -5.73
C PHE A 185 -18.74 -5.65 -7.12
N HIS A 186 -17.90 -5.22 -8.07
CA HIS A 186 -17.81 -5.83 -9.40
C HIS A 186 -17.36 -7.29 -9.33
N ASP A 187 -18.14 -8.20 -9.91
CA ASP A 187 -17.95 -9.66 -9.78
C ASP A 187 -17.58 -10.36 -11.10
N LYS A 188 -17.72 -9.67 -12.24
CA LYS A 188 -17.38 -10.24 -13.57
C LYS A 188 -15.95 -9.98 -14.00
N GLY A 189 -15.28 -8.99 -13.40
CA GLY A 189 -13.89 -8.68 -13.70
C GLY A 189 -13.57 -7.22 -13.48
N GLN A 190 -12.28 -6.95 -13.34
CA GLN A 190 -11.71 -5.61 -13.25
C GLN A 190 -10.24 -5.67 -13.68
N SER A 191 -9.71 -4.58 -14.22
CA SER A 191 -8.28 -4.37 -14.39
C SER A 191 -8.02 -2.91 -14.77
N GLN A 192 -6.80 -2.63 -15.20
CA GLN A 192 -6.42 -1.36 -15.82
C GLN A 192 -5.48 -1.61 -16.99
N PHE A 193 -5.44 -0.66 -17.92
CA PHE A 193 -4.56 -0.71 -19.08
C PHE A 193 -3.99 0.69 -19.38
N GLY A 194 -2.90 0.72 -20.14
CA GLY A 194 -2.37 1.94 -20.72
C GLY A 194 -2.97 2.18 -22.10
N ALA A 195 -3.54 3.35 -22.31
CA ALA A 195 -4.11 3.82 -23.55
C ALA A 195 -3.16 4.88 -24.18
N PRO A 196 -2.48 4.58 -25.30
CA PRO A 196 -1.58 5.50 -25.98
C PRO A 196 -2.30 6.77 -26.44
N VAL A 197 -1.83 7.92 -25.96
CA VAL A 197 -2.43 9.22 -26.26
C VAL A 197 -2.30 9.57 -27.73
N ALA A 198 -1.13 9.30 -28.32
CA ALA A 198 -0.86 9.66 -29.72
C ALA A 198 -1.78 8.94 -30.71
N GLU A 199 -2.07 7.65 -30.45
CA GLU A 199 -2.89 6.83 -31.35
C GLU A 199 -4.37 7.19 -31.30
N ALA A 200 -4.84 7.78 -30.19
CA ALA A 200 -6.22 8.19 -30.01
C ALA A 200 -6.53 9.58 -30.59
N ARG A 201 -5.53 10.37 -31.01
CA ARG A 201 -5.77 11.69 -31.60
C ARG A 201 -6.26 11.58 -33.04
N ASN A 202 -7.28 12.36 -33.38
CA ASN A 202 -7.79 12.40 -34.75
C ASN A 202 -8.16 13.82 -35.18
N ALA A 203 -7.72 14.22 -36.38
CA ALA A 203 -8.03 15.53 -36.95
C ALA A 203 -9.54 15.71 -37.22
N MET A 204 -10.27 14.63 -37.45
CA MET A 204 -11.73 14.61 -37.66
C MET A 204 -12.52 14.84 -36.36
N TYR A 205 -11.88 14.89 -35.19
CA TYR A 205 -12.56 15.01 -33.90
C TYR A 205 -13.54 16.19 -33.85
N SER A 206 -13.14 17.35 -34.39
CA SER A 206 -14.01 18.54 -34.43
C SER A 206 -15.25 18.36 -35.28
N GLU A 207 -15.19 17.50 -36.31
CA GLU A 207 -16.32 17.19 -37.18
C GLU A 207 -17.27 16.16 -36.51
N TRP A 208 -16.74 15.25 -35.70
CA TRP A 208 -17.57 14.27 -34.98
C TRP A 208 -18.41 14.90 -33.86
N ILE A 209 -17.96 16.01 -33.29
CA ILE A 209 -18.69 16.71 -32.22
C ILE A 209 -19.66 17.78 -32.74
N SER A 210 -19.63 18.15 -34.04
CA SER A 210 -20.44 19.26 -34.57
C SER A 210 -21.93 18.94 -34.72
N ASP A 211 -22.30 17.65 -34.88
CA ASP A 211 -23.70 17.19 -34.97
C ASP A 211 -24.28 16.69 -33.63
N SER A 212 -23.47 16.63 -32.58
CA SER A 212 -23.89 16.20 -31.23
C SER A 212 -24.57 17.31 -30.44
N GLN A 213 -25.70 17.82 -30.94
CA GLN A 213 -26.55 18.75 -30.18
C GLN A 213 -27.22 17.99 -29.01
N PRO A 214 -27.26 18.58 -27.79
CA PRO A 214 -27.81 17.91 -26.62
C PRO A 214 -29.31 17.62 -26.82
N THR A 215 -29.69 16.35 -26.78
CA THR A 215 -31.06 15.95 -26.52
C THR A 215 -31.30 16.06 -25.01
N ASP A 216 -32.21 16.98 -24.65
CA ASP A 216 -32.63 17.33 -23.30
C ASP A 216 -31.66 18.21 -22.48
N THR A 217 -31.92 19.52 -22.55
CA THR A 217 -31.46 20.49 -21.55
C THR A 217 -32.01 20.09 -20.18
N PRO A 218 -31.18 19.75 -19.18
CA PRO A 218 -31.64 19.64 -17.81
C PRO A 218 -32.17 21.01 -17.41
N THR A 219 -33.45 21.06 -17.03
CA THR A 219 -34.04 22.25 -16.44
C THR A 219 -33.17 22.64 -15.24
N MET A 220 -32.62 23.86 -15.24
CA MET A 220 -32.04 24.43 -14.02
C MET A 220 -33.18 24.61 -13.02
N THR A 221 -33.48 23.55 -12.26
CA THR A 221 -34.16 23.71 -10.98
C THR A 221 -33.24 24.55 -10.11
N SER A 222 -33.67 25.80 -9.92
CA SER A 222 -33.31 26.73 -8.84
C SER A 222 -32.05 26.37 -8.07
N THR A 223 -31.05 27.24 -8.19
CA THR A 223 -29.97 27.49 -7.23
C THR A 223 -30.15 26.71 -5.93
N PRO A 224 -29.31 25.70 -5.63
CA PRO A 224 -29.23 25.20 -4.28
C PRO A 224 -28.69 26.36 -3.44
N THR A 225 -29.61 27.10 -2.82
CA THR A 225 -29.31 27.93 -1.65
C THR A 225 -29.02 26.99 -0.49
N SER A 226 -27.85 26.40 -0.54
CA SER A 226 -27.05 26.03 0.61
C SER A 226 -25.68 25.69 0.04
N THR A 227 -24.75 26.64 0.17
CA THR A 227 -23.39 26.21 0.47
C THR A 227 -23.54 25.18 1.58
N PRO A 228 -23.16 23.90 1.39
CA PRO A 228 -23.13 23.00 2.51
C PRO A 228 -22.22 23.67 3.52
N THR A 229 -22.79 24.12 4.64
CA THR A 229 -22.00 24.49 5.79
C THR A 229 -21.08 23.29 6.03
N PRO A 230 -19.76 23.47 6.15
CA PRO A 230 -18.88 22.37 6.47
C PRO A 230 -19.32 21.79 7.81
N THR A 231 -20.12 20.73 7.79
CA THR A 231 -20.29 19.87 8.95
C THR A 231 -19.04 19.02 9.00
N GLY A 232 -17.95 19.61 9.51
CA GLY A 232 -16.93 18.81 10.16
C GLY A 232 -17.61 18.00 11.28
N PRO A 233 -17.09 16.85 11.67
CA PRO A 233 -17.59 16.19 12.87
C PRO A 233 -17.23 17.09 14.06
N VAL A 234 -18.22 17.80 14.61
CA VAL A 234 -18.08 18.60 15.84
C VAL A 234 -18.45 17.80 17.09
N GLU A 235 -19.03 16.60 16.94
CA GLU A 235 -19.35 15.73 18.07
C GLU A 235 -18.49 14.47 18.06
N CYS A 236 -17.99 14.12 19.25
CA CYS A 236 -17.26 12.90 19.54
C CYS A 236 -18.20 11.71 19.27
N VAL A 237 -18.17 11.14 18.07
CA VAL A 237 -18.89 9.91 17.75
C VAL A 237 -18.06 8.77 18.34
N GLY A 238 -18.48 8.16 19.44
CA GLY A 238 -17.75 7.08 20.11
C GLY A 238 -17.50 7.34 21.60
N THR A 239 -16.51 6.65 22.18
CA THR A 239 -16.18 6.83 23.61
C THR A 239 -15.23 8.03 23.77
N PRO A 240 -15.53 9.03 24.60
CA PRO A 240 -14.57 10.09 24.88
C PRO A 240 -13.26 9.52 25.42
N ALA A 241 -12.13 10.03 24.93
CA ALA A 241 -10.81 9.61 25.38
C ALA A 241 -10.69 9.75 26.91
N PRO A 242 -10.21 8.71 27.62
CA PRO A 242 -9.88 8.79 29.03
C PRO A 242 -8.99 9.99 29.35
N THR A 243 -9.17 10.55 30.54
CA THR A 243 -8.42 11.74 30.99
C THR A 243 -6.98 11.45 31.42
N GLU A 244 -6.57 10.18 31.42
CA GLU A 244 -5.20 9.77 31.72
C GLU A 244 -4.21 10.29 30.66
N SER A 245 -2.97 10.52 31.11
CA SER A 245 -1.88 11.01 30.27
C SER A 245 -0.70 10.04 30.27
N PHE A 246 0.04 10.03 29.17
CA PHE A 246 1.08 9.04 28.91
C PHE A 246 2.45 9.66 28.71
N ASP A 247 3.50 8.95 29.13
CA ASP A 247 4.88 9.32 28.82
C ASP A 247 5.18 9.09 27.32
N TYR A 248 4.58 8.05 26.75
CA TYR A 248 4.68 7.74 25.32
C TYR A 248 3.33 7.41 24.73
N ILE A 249 2.99 8.05 23.62
CA ILE A 249 1.86 7.68 22.77
C ILE A 249 2.43 7.19 21.45
N VAL A 250 2.26 5.90 21.17
CA VAL A 250 2.66 5.25 19.92
C VAL A 250 1.44 5.14 19.01
N ILE A 251 1.55 5.63 17.78
CA ILE A 251 0.45 5.67 16.81
C ILE A 251 0.68 4.59 15.76
N GLY A 252 -0.17 3.55 15.74
CA GLY A 252 -0.14 2.43 14.80
C GLY A 252 0.50 1.19 15.40
N GLY A 253 -0.23 0.08 15.48
CA GLY A 253 0.20 -1.22 16.00
C GLY A 253 0.84 -2.12 14.95
N GLY A 254 1.69 -1.58 14.08
CA GLY A 254 2.34 -2.33 12.99
C GLY A 254 3.70 -2.94 13.35
N ALA A 255 4.49 -3.28 12.32
CA ALA A 255 5.84 -3.85 12.46
C ALA A 255 6.85 -2.93 13.17
N GLY A 256 6.65 -1.61 13.13
CA GLY A 256 7.45 -0.65 13.91
C GLY A 256 6.84 -0.36 15.28
N GLY A 257 5.51 -0.15 15.32
CA GLY A 257 4.79 0.31 16.49
C GLY A 257 4.69 -0.70 17.63
N ILE A 258 4.43 -1.97 17.33
CA ILE A 258 4.37 -3.02 18.37
C ILE A 258 5.72 -3.16 19.09
N PRO A 259 6.87 -3.35 18.39
CA PRO A 259 8.15 -3.47 19.06
C PRO A 259 8.55 -2.20 19.82
N VAL A 260 8.41 -1.00 19.24
CA VAL A 260 8.81 0.23 19.93
C VAL A 260 7.97 0.45 21.20
N ALA A 261 6.67 0.14 21.17
CA ALA A 261 5.81 0.27 22.34
C ALA A 261 6.17 -0.74 23.45
N ASP A 262 6.47 -2.00 23.09
CA ASP A 262 7.00 -3.01 24.02
C ASP A 262 8.27 -2.50 24.70
N LYS A 263 9.27 -2.09 23.92
CA LYS A 263 10.57 -1.64 24.43
C LYS A 263 10.48 -0.37 25.28
N LEU A 264 9.65 0.60 24.91
CA LEU A 264 9.41 1.78 25.73
C LEU A 264 8.72 1.42 27.05
N SER A 265 7.76 0.48 27.03
CA SER A 265 7.06 0.05 28.25
C SER A 265 7.94 -0.74 29.22
N GLU A 266 9.01 -1.39 28.74
CA GLU A 266 10.03 -2.04 29.60
C GLU A 266 10.75 -1.07 30.53
N SER A 267 10.79 0.23 30.18
CA SER A 267 11.41 1.26 31.02
C SER A 267 10.59 1.65 32.26
N GLY A 268 9.36 1.13 32.40
CA GLY A 268 8.42 1.48 33.48
C GLY A 268 7.60 2.75 33.22
N LYS A 269 7.81 3.41 32.07
CA LYS A 269 7.08 4.61 31.61
C LYS A 269 5.66 4.25 31.17
N SER A 270 4.69 5.15 31.30
CA SER A 270 3.33 4.89 30.82
C SER A 270 3.28 4.98 29.28
N VAL A 271 2.83 3.90 28.63
CA VAL A 271 2.80 3.77 27.17
C VAL A 271 1.39 3.47 26.71
N LEU A 272 0.88 4.29 25.80
CA LEU A 272 -0.34 4.02 25.05
C LEU A 272 0.01 3.65 23.61
N LEU A 273 -0.52 2.52 23.13
CA LEU A 273 -0.52 2.17 21.72
C LEU A 273 -1.93 2.39 21.15
N LEU A 274 -2.02 3.28 20.16
CA LEU A 274 -3.23 3.55 19.38
C LEU A 274 -3.21 2.72 18.11
N GLU A 275 -4.31 2.05 17.78
CA GLU A 275 -4.48 1.31 16.54
C GLU A 275 -5.81 1.69 15.87
N LYS A 276 -5.74 2.06 14.59
CA LYS A 276 -6.92 2.45 13.79
C LYS A 276 -7.90 1.28 13.65
N GLY A 277 -7.39 0.08 13.43
CA GLY A 277 -8.17 -1.10 13.14
C GLY A 277 -8.60 -1.93 14.35
N PRO A 278 -9.40 -2.99 14.10
CA PRO A 278 -9.80 -3.96 15.10
C PRO A 278 -8.65 -4.92 15.47
N PRO A 279 -8.83 -5.71 16.55
CA PRO A 279 -7.96 -6.86 16.82
C PRO A 279 -7.90 -7.84 15.65
N SER A 280 -6.73 -8.44 15.42
CA SER A 280 -6.48 -9.41 14.34
C SER A 280 -6.48 -10.85 14.84
N LEU A 281 -5.40 -11.30 15.49
CA LEU A 281 -5.26 -12.68 15.98
C LEU A 281 -6.29 -13.01 17.06
N ALA A 282 -6.72 -14.27 17.14
CA ALA A 282 -7.72 -14.75 18.11
C ALA A 282 -7.32 -14.42 19.56
N ARG A 283 -6.02 -14.55 19.88
CA ARG A 283 -5.47 -14.27 21.21
C ARG A 283 -5.67 -12.84 21.71
N PHE A 284 -5.97 -11.90 20.80
CA PHE A 284 -6.24 -10.50 21.12
C PHE A 284 -7.72 -10.13 20.95
N GLY A 285 -8.60 -11.13 20.80
CA GLY A 285 -10.04 -10.94 20.62
C GLY A 285 -10.47 -10.71 19.17
N GLY A 286 -9.62 -11.04 18.19
CA GLY A 286 -10.01 -11.02 16.79
C GLY A 286 -11.01 -12.14 16.47
N THR A 287 -11.93 -11.86 15.54
CA THR A 287 -13.07 -12.75 15.23
C THR A 287 -13.26 -13.03 13.74
N MET A 288 -12.42 -12.45 12.87
CA MET A 288 -12.58 -12.57 11.43
C MET A 288 -12.01 -13.90 10.93
N GLY A 289 -12.78 -14.68 10.19
CA GLY A 289 -12.32 -15.93 9.56
C GLY A 289 -13.46 -16.85 9.16
N PRO A 290 -13.14 -17.95 8.44
CA PRO A 290 -14.13 -18.95 8.10
C PRO A 290 -14.58 -19.70 9.36
N GLU A 291 -15.79 -20.23 9.37
CA GLU A 291 -16.41 -20.88 10.53
C GLU A 291 -15.54 -22.00 11.12
N TRP A 292 -14.87 -22.76 10.25
CA TRP A 292 -14.00 -23.86 10.67
C TRP A 292 -12.76 -23.38 11.44
N ALA A 293 -12.32 -22.14 11.23
CA ALA A 293 -11.23 -21.52 11.99
C ALA A 293 -11.77 -20.86 13.28
N THR A 294 -12.80 -20.03 13.17
CA THR A 294 -13.32 -19.21 14.29
C THR A 294 -13.94 -20.07 15.40
N SER A 295 -14.62 -21.16 15.05
CA SER A 295 -15.13 -22.13 16.02
C SER A 295 -14.03 -22.88 16.79
N ASN A 296 -12.78 -22.78 16.34
CA ASN A 296 -11.59 -23.38 16.95
C ASN A 296 -10.65 -22.33 17.60
N ASN A 297 -11.16 -21.14 17.91
CA ASN A 297 -10.40 -20.03 18.50
C ASN A 297 -9.16 -19.65 17.66
N LEU A 298 -9.35 -19.63 16.34
CA LEU A 298 -8.39 -19.14 15.35
C LEU A 298 -9.08 -18.12 14.44
N THR A 299 -8.31 -17.20 13.89
CA THR A 299 -8.79 -16.24 12.88
C THR A 299 -8.14 -16.51 11.53
N ARG A 300 -8.61 -15.81 10.50
CA ARG A 300 -7.96 -15.76 9.18
C ARG A 300 -6.50 -15.34 9.24
N PHE A 301 -6.11 -14.59 10.28
CA PHE A 301 -4.76 -14.08 10.44
C PHE A 301 -3.84 -15.09 11.11
N ASP A 302 -4.37 -15.95 11.99
CA ASP A 302 -3.58 -16.97 12.71
C ASP A 302 -3.06 -18.08 11.78
N ILE A 303 -3.84 -18.44 10.76
CA ILE A 303 -3.58 -19.58 9.87
C ILE A 303 -2.73 -19.16 8.66
N PRO A 304 -1.47 -19.61 8.52
CA PRO A 304 -0.60 -19.26 7.41
C PRO A 304 -1.22 -19.49 6.02
N GLY A 305 -1.92 -20.62 5.84
CA GLY A 305 -2.55 -20.99 4.58
C GLY A 305 -3.74 -20.10 4.17
N LEU A 306 -4.21 -19.20 5.03
CA LEU A 306 -5.30 -18.28 4.71
C LEU A 306 -4.83 -16.86 4.37
N CYS A 307 -3.52 -16.61 4.34
CA CYS A 307 -3.01 -15.25 4.18
C CYS A 307 -3.36 -14.60 2.83
N ASN A 308 -3.52 -15.39 1.76
CA ASN A 308 -3.80 -14.87 0.42
C ASN A 308 -5.27 -14.40 0.26
N GLN A 309 -6.16 -14.73 1.20
CA GLN A 309 -7.55 -14.29 1.17
C GLN A 309 -7.67 -12.76 1.19
N ILE A 310 -6.66 -12.05 1.70
CA ILE A 310 -6.62 -10.58 1.68
C ILE A 310 -6.74 -9.99 0.26
N TRP A 311 -6.40 -10.74 -0.78
CA TRP A 311 -6.53 -10.25 -2.15
C TRP A 311 -7.99 -10.32 -2.64
N VAL A 312 -8.72 -11.37 -2.28
CA VAL A 312 -10.11 -11.59 -2.73
C VAL A 312 -11.11 -10.85 -1.84
N ASP A 313 -10.92 -10.92 -0.52
CA ASP A 313 -11.73 -10.22 0.46
C ASP A 313 -10.83 -9.44 1.42
N SER A 314 -10.78 -8.12 1.21
CA SER A 314 -10.03 -7.16 2.05
C SER A 314 -10.91 -6.23 2.87
N ALA A 315 -12.24 -6.38 2.78
CA ALA A 315 -13.17 -5.47 3.42
C ALA A 315 -13.00 -5.48 4.95
N GLY A 316 -12.95 -4.31 5.56
CA GLY A 316 -12.71 -4.15 7.00
C GLY A 316 -11.30 -4.52 7.48
N VAL A 317 -10.41 -4.98 6.59
CA VAL A 317 -9.00 -5.31 6.90
C VAL A 317 -8.04 -4.31 6.28
N ALA A 318 -8.22 -3.98 5.00
CA ALA A 318 -7.35 -3.04 4.31
C ALA A 318 -7.69 -1.59 4.67
N CYS A 319 -6.68 -0.72 4.65
CA CYS A 319 -6.86 0.71 4.82
C CYS A 319 -7.65 1.31 3.65
N THR A 320 -8.65 2.14 3.96
CA THR A 320 -9.55 2.74 2.98
C THR A 320 -9.18 4.17 2.58
N ASP A 321 -8.22 4.78 3.27
CA ASP A 321 -7.79 6.16 3.06
C ASP A 321 -6.47 6.28 2.29
N ILE A 322 -6.13 5.24 1.53
CA ILE A 322 -4.95 5.15 0.68
C ILE A 322 -5.31 4.48 -0.66
N ASP A 323 -4.51 4.72 -1.71
CA ASP A 323 -4.66 4.07 -3.02
C ASP A 323 -3.89 2.75 -3.17
N GLN A 324 -3.15 2.33 -2.13
CA GLN A 324 -2.35 1.10 -2.08
C GLN A 324 -2.92 0.05 -1.11
N MET A 325 -2.32 -1.15 -1.08
CA MET A 325 -2.63 -2.16 -0.07
C MET A 325 -1.83 -1.92 1.22
N ALA A 326 -2.52 -1.78 2.34
CA ALA A 326 -1.97 -1.83 3.69
C ALA A 326 -3.01 -2.40 4.67
N GLY A 327 -2.58 -3.18 5.65
CA GLY A 327 -3.47 -3.68 6.69
C GLY A 327 -3.77 -2.61 7.74
N CYS A 328 -5.04 -2.31 7.96
CA CYS A 328 -5.59 -1.48 9.03
C CYS A 328 -6.28 -2.37 10.08
N VAL A 329 -5.51 -3.25 10.70
CA VAL A 329 -5.86 -4.12 11.83
C VAL A 329 -4.67 -4.16 12.77
N LEU A 330 -4.86 -4.60 14.02
CA LEU A 330 -3.75 -4.78 14.95
C LEU A 330 -2.66 -5.69 14.35
N GLY A 331 -1.41 -5.23 14.31
CA GLY A 331 -0.30 -5.86 13.60
C GLY A 331 0.00 -5.28 12.22
N GLY A 332 -0.92 -4.50 11.65
CA GLY A 332 -0.81 -3.85 10.35
C GLY A 332 -0.40 -4.83 9.25
N GLY A 333 0.63 -4.47 8.47
CA GLY A 333 1.20 -5.36 7.45
C GLY A 333 1.66 -6.73 7.97
N ALA A 334 2.12 -6.84 9.23
CA ALA A 334 2.56 -8.12 9.79
C ALA A 334 1.40 -9.08 10.07
N ALA A 335 0.15 -8.58 10.17
CA ALA A 335 -1.04 -9.41 10.30
C ALA A 335 -1.48 -10.03 8.96
N VAL A 336 -1.20 -9.36 7.83
CA VAL A 336 -1.76 -9.71 6.51
C VAL A 336 -0.73 -10.19 5.48
N ASN A 337 0.57 -9.95 5.70
CA ASN A 337 1.62 -10.33 4.74
C ASN A 337 1.86 -11.86 4.68
N ALA A 338 2.69 -12.31 3.76
CA ALA A 338 3.13 -13.72 3.67
C ALA A 338 4.15 -14.17 4.75
N ALA A 339 4.41 -13.32 5.75
CA ALA A 339 5.27 -13.59 6.90
C ALA A 339 6.74 -13.98 6.61
N LEU A 340 7.27 -13.71 5.41
CA LEU A 340 8.68 -13.90 5.10
C LEU A 340 9.58 -13.12 6.08
N TRP A 341 10.65 -13.74 6.58
CA TRP A 341 11.42 -13.23 7.72
C TRP A 341 12.92 -13.43 7.58
N TRP A 342 13.67 -12.32 7.47
CA TRP A 342 15.06 -12.32 7.03
C TRP A 342 15.99 -11.72 8.06
N LYS A 343 17.05 -12.43 8.42
CA LYS A 343 18.15 -11.78 9.15
C LYS A 343 18.77 -10.71 8.24
N PRO A 344 18.83 -9.43 8.69
CA PRO A 344 19.27 -8.34 7.84
C PRO A 344 20.66 -8.55 7.23
N VAL A 345 20.82 -8.06 6.00
CA VAL A 345 22.09 -8.02 5.26
C VAL A 345 22.86 -6.76 5.66
N ASP A 346 24.13 -6.89 6.03
CA ASP A 346 24.91 -5.79 6.61
C ASP A 346 25.02 -4.59 5.65
N ILE A 347 25.21 -4.87 4.36
CA ILE A 347 25.39 -3.84 3.33
C ILE A 347 24.18 -2.91 3.19
N ASP A 348 22.96 -3.37 3.51
CA ASP A 348 21.77 -2.51 3.46
C ASP A 348 21.89 -1.35 4.45
N PHE A 349 22.36 -1.63 5.67
CA PHE A 349 22.63 -0.59 6.65
C PHE A 349 23.87 0.22 6.28
N ASP A 350 24.94 -0.44 5.86
CA ASP A 350 26.21 0.22 5.60
C ASP A 350 26.18 1.17 4.39
N TYR A 351 25.39 0.85 3.38
CA TYR A 351 25.24 1.69 2.20
C TYR A 351 24.25 2.83 2.42
N GLN A 352 23.10 2.55 3.05
CA GLN A 352 21.95 3.46 2.98
C GLN A 352 21.80 4.36 4.20
N PHE A 353 22.15 3.85 5.38
CA PHE A 353 21.91 4.55 6.63
C PHE A 353 23.09 5.44 7.03
N PRO A 354 22.87 6.55 7.75
CA PRO A 354 23.95 7.39 8.29
C PRO A 354 24.73 6.68 9.42
N ALA A 355 25.84 7.28 9.86
CA ALA A 355 26.58 6.83 11.04
C ALA A 355 25.67 6.77 12.28
N GLY A 356 25.85 5.75 13.14
CA GLY A 356 24.96 5.46 14.27
C GLY A 356 23.78 4.55 13.92
N TRP A 357 23.67 4.16 12.64
CA TRP A 357 22.69 3.23 12.06
C TRP A 357 23.34 2.24 11.08
N LYS A 358 24.67 2.19 11.02
CA LYS A 358 25.43 1.24 10.19
C LYS A 358 25.26 -0.18 10.76
N SER A 359 25.65 -1.20 10.00
CA SER A 359 25.48 -2.60 10.41
C SER A 359 26.07 -2.89 11.80
N ALA A 360 27.24 -2.31 12.08
CA ALA A 360 27.90 -2.39 13.39
C ALA A 360 27.09 -1.75 14.52
N ASP A 361 26.38 -0.65 14.25
CA ASP A 361 25.58 0.08 15.24
C ASP A 361 24.28 -0.67 15.57
N VAL A 362 23.64 -1.30 14.58
CA VAL A 362 22.36 -1.99 14.73
C VAL A 362 22.50 -3.47 15.09
N LYS A 363 23.72 -4.01 15.13
CA LYS A 363 23.98 -5.43 15.38
C LYS A 363 23.28 -5.96 16.64
N GLY A 364 23.33 -5.19 17.74
CA GLY A 364 22.65 -5.57 18.98
C GLY A 364 21.13 -5.64 18.84
N ALA A 365 20.53 -4.73 18.07
CA ALA A 365 19.11 -4.75 17.76
C ALA A 365 18.73 -5.95 16.88
N VAL A 366 19.57 -6.32 15.91
CA VAL A 366 19.39 -7.54 15.10
C VAL A 366 19.41 -8.78 16.01
N GLU A 367 20.38 -8.90 16.91
CA GLU A 367 20.49 -10.03 17.82
C GLU A 367 19.26 -10.16 18.73
N ARG A 368 18.77 -9.05 19.30
CA ARG A 368 17.54 -9.05 20.13
C ARG A 368 16.30 -9.43 19.31
N THR A 369 16.17 -8.88 18.11
CA THR A 369 15.05 -9.17 17.19
C THR A 369 15.00 -10.67 16.86
N PHE A 370 16.13 -11.26 16.46
CA PHE A 370 16.20 -12.68 16.09
C PHE A 370 16.24 -13.63 17.28
N LYS A 371 16.53 -13.14 18.49
CA LYS A 371 16.30 -13.88 19.73
C LYS A 371 14.80 -13.99 20.04
N ARG A 372 14.02 -12.91 19.86
CA ARG A 372 12.57 -12.94 20.09
C ARG A 372 11.79 -13.63 18.97
N ILE A 373 12.24 -13.45 17.72
CA ILE A 373 11.61 -14.04 16.53
C ILE A 373 12.71 -14.71 15.69
N PRO A 374 13.09 -15.96 16.00
CA PRO A 374 14.16 -16.66 15.27
C PRO A 374 13.80 -16.92 13.80
N GLY A 375 12.51 -17.12 13.55
CA GLY A 375 11.97 -17.58 12.28
C GLY A 375 12.18 -19.09 12.06
N THR A 376 11.56 -19.60 11.01
CA THR A 376 11.62 -21.02 10.64
C THR A 376 11.50 -21.21 9.14
N THR A 377 12.21 -22.18 8.58
CA THR A 377 12.00 -22.65 7.20
C THR A 377 11.08 -23.86 7.13
N THR A 378 10.60 -24.36 8.28
CA THR A 378 9.75 -25.54 8.41
C THR A 378 8.63 -25.23 9.41
N PRO A 379 7.61 -24.46 9.00
CA PRO A 379 6.62 -23.95 9.94
C PRO A 379 5.63 -25.01 10.45
N SER A 380 5.45 -26.12 9.72
CA SER A 380 4.65 -27.27 10.16
C SER A 380 5.30 -27.97 11.35
N MET A 381 4.54 -28.14 12.44
CA MET A 381 5.05 -28.62 13.73
C MET A 381 5.53 -30.08 13.74
N ASN A 382 5.18 -30.85 12.72
CA ASN A 382 5.70 -32.21 12.52
C ASN A 382 7.08 -32.27 11.83
N GLY A 383 7.74 -31.12 11.59
CA GLY A 383 9.08 -31.05 11.01
C GLY A 383 9.14 -31.34 9.50
N LYS A 384 7.99 -31.39 8.80
CA LYS A 384 7.92 -31.64 7.35
C LYS A 384 7.57 -30.38 6.58
N ARG A 385 8.05 -30.29 5.33
CA ARG A 385 7.57 -29.32 4.35
C ARG A 385 6.62 -30.03 3.37
N TYR A 386 5.57 -29.34 2.95
CA TYR A 386 4.52 -29.89 2.10
C TYR A 386 4.59 -29.32 0.69
N LYS A 387 4.08 -30.07 -0.30
CA LYS A 387 4.01 -29.65 -1.71
C LYS A 387 5.35 -29.12 -2.27
N GLN A 388 6.47 -29.79 -1.95
CA GLN A 388 7.82 -29.31 -2.28
C GLN A 388 8.21 -29.48 -3.76
N GLN A 389 7.38 -30.09 -4.60
CA GLN A 389 7.75 -30.41 -5.98
C GLN A 389 8.10 -29.16 -6.80
N GLY A 390 7.35 -28.06 -6.64
CA GLY A 390 7.70 -26.78 -7.28
C GLY A 390 9.00 -26.19 -6.75
N PHE A 391 9.31 -26.42 -5.47
CA PHE A 391 10.60 -26.04 -4.91
C PHE A 391 11.74 -26.86 -5.51
N GLU A 392 11.59 -28.18 -5.59
CA GLU A 392 12.59 -29.12 -6.09
C GLU A 392 12.92 -28.87 -7.56
N VAL A 393 11.91 -28.60 -8.40
CA VAL A 393 12.10 -28.27 -9.83
C VAL A 393 13.00 -27.04 -9.98
N LEU A 394 12.66 -25.93 -9.31
CA LEU A 394 13.38 -24.67 -9.49
C LEU A 394 14.73 -24.67 -8.77
N SER A 395 14.81 -25.21 -7.55
CA SER A 395 16.08 -25.31 -6.81
C SER A 395 17.08 -26.25 -7.49
N GLY A 396 16.61 -27.36 -8.05
CA GLY A 396 17.42 -28.27 -8.86
C GLY A 396 17.99 -27.59 -10.10
N ALA A 397 17.14 -26.84 -10.83
CA ALA A 397 17.57 -26.06 -11.99
C ALA A 397 18.57 -24.95 -11.61
N LEU A 398 18.34 -24.22 -10.52
CA LEU A 398 19.29 -23.22 -10.00
C LEU A 398 20.63 -23.84 -9.61
N GLY A 399 20.62 -24.99 -8.92
CA GLY A 399 21.81 -25.75 -8.57
C GLY A 399 22.61 -26.20 -9.79
N ALA A 400 21.96 -26.78 -10.80
CA ALA A 400 22.58 -27.08 -12.09
C ALA A 400 23.07 -25.81 -12.82
N GLY A 401 22.38 -24.69 -12.61
CA GLY A 401 22.75 -23.34 -13.02
C GLY A 401 24.01 -22.78 -12.34
N GLY A 402 24.58 -23.47 -11.35
CA GLY A 402 25.75 -23.04 -10.59
C GLY A 402 25.44 -22.13 -9.40
N TRP A 403 24.16 -21.97 -9.04
CA TRP A 403 23.77 -21.23 -7.84
C TRP A 403 23.99 -22.10 -6.60
N LYS A 404 24.35 -21.46 -5.48
CA LYS A 404 24.64 -22.15 -4.24
C LYS A 404 23.43 -22.17 -3.30
N SER A 405 23.09 -23.35 -2.76
CA SER A 405 22.11 -23.44 -1.68
C SER A 405 22.69 -22.91 -0.37
N VAL A 406 21.92 -22.09 0.33
CA VAL A 406 22.24 -21.57 1.68
C VAL A 406 21.02 -21.67 2.57
N VAL A 407 21.23 -21.64 3.89
CA VAL A 407 20.17 -21.30 4.85
C VAL A 407 20.19 -19.79 5.02
N ALA A 408 19.18 -19.10 4.49
CA ALA A 408 19.20 -17.64 4.32
C ALA A 408 19.53 -16.84 5.60
N ASN A 409 19.00 -17.27 6.75
CA ASN A 409 19.20 -16.58 8.03
C ASN A 409 20.49 -16.97 8.76
N ASP A 410 21.10 -18.12 8.42
CA ASP A 410 22.42 -18.52 8.95
C ASP A 410 23.55 -17.82 8.19
N GLN A 411 23.31 -17.49 6.92
CA GLN A 411 24.25 -16.84 6.02
C GLN A 411 23.64 -15.56 5.41
N PRO A 412 23.26 -14.56 6.24
CA PRO A 412 22.53 -13.38 5.78
C PRO A 412 23.27 -12.59 4.68
N ASN A 413 24.60 -12.55 4.73
CA ASN A 413 25.42 -11.83 3.75
C ASN A 413 25.75 -12.63 2.46
N GLN A 414 25.40 -13.93 2.38
CA GLN A 414 25.53 -14.68 1.12
C GLN A 414 24.30 -14.44 0.25
N LYS A 415 24.34 -13.38 -0.54
CA LYS A 415 23.22 -12.91 -1.39
C LYS A 415 23.58 -12.75 -2.88
N ASN A 416 24.66 -13.39 -3.33
CA ASN A 416 25.04 -13.40 -4.74
C ASN A 416 25.04 -14.82 -5.32
N ARG A 417 24.19 -15.09 -6.31
CA ARG A 417 23.99 -16.40 -6.94
C ARG A 417 23.72 -17.50 -5.91
N THR A 418 22.78 -17.22 -5.00
CA THR A 418 22.38 -18.12 -3.91
C THR A 418 20.88 -18.37 -3.93
N TYR A 419 20.45 -19.51 -3.40
CA TYR A 419 19.04 -19.82 -3.16
C TYR A 419 18.83 -20.52 -1.82
N SER A 420 17.61 -20.45 -1.28
CA SER A 420 17.23 -21.01 0.02
C SER A 420 15.77 -21.46 0.02
N HIS A 421 15.41 -22.31 0.98
CA HIS A 421 14.03 -22.38 1.45
C HIS A 421 13.62 -21.03 2.05
N SER A 422 12.34 -20.67 1.89
CA SER A 422 11.74 -19.47 2.46
C SER A 422 11.72 -19.52 4.00
N PRO A 423 12.33 -18.55 4.70
CA PRO A 423 12.17 -18.38 6.15
C PRO A 423 10.93 -17.53 6.45
N PHE A 424 10.22 -17.89 7.51
CA PHE A 424 8.99 -17.22 7.97
C PHE A 424 9.06 -16.83 9.44
N MET A 425 8.34 -15.79 9.84
CA MET A 425 8.14 -15.39 11.25
C MET A 425 7.04 -16.21 11.96
N TYR A 426 6.68 -17.37 11.40
CA TYR A 426 5.76 -18.31 12.02
C TYR A 426 6.40 -19.00 13.22
N GLU A 427 5.58 -19.30 14.21
CA GLU A 427 5.96 -20.09 15.37
C GLU A 427 4.72 -20.89 15.80
N ASN A 428 4.94 -22.15 16.21
CA ASN A 428 3.87 -23.09 16.56
C ASN A 428 2.82 -23.28 15.46
N GLY A 429 3.26 -23.30 14.19
CA GLY A 429 2.42 -23.44 13.00
C GLY A 429 1.41 -22.32 12.77
N GLN A 430 1.61 -21.16 13.39
CA GLN A 430 0.70 -20.01 13.31
C GLN A 430 1.46 -18.72 12.98
N ARG A 431 0.73 -17.71 12.51
CA ARG A 431 1.19 -16.33 12.50
C ARG A 431 1.47 -15.87 13.93
N GLN A 432 2.73 -15.50 14.17
CA GLN A 432 3.17 -14.92 15.43
C GLN A 432 3.85 -13.58 15.14
N GLY A 433 5.13 -13.58 14.75
CA GLY A 433 5.86 -12.35 14.48
C GLY A 433 5.80 -11.34 15.65
N PRO A 434 5.75 -10.03 15.39
CA PRO A 434 5.64 -9.00 16.43
C PRO A 434 4.40 -9.16 17.33
N LEU A 435 3.28 -9.60 16.75
CA LEU A 435 2.03 -9.88 17.47
C LEU A 435 2.22 -11.01 18.49
N GLY A 436 2.86 -12.10 18.09
CA GLY A 436 3.06 -13.27 18.94
C GLY A 436 4.14 -13.14 20.01
N SER A 437 4.98 -12.10 19.91
CA SER A 437 6.16 -11.91 20.76
C SER A 437 6.10 -10.59 21.54
N TYR A 438 6.43 -9.46 20.91
CA TYR A 438 6.50 -8.13 21.51
C TYR A 438 5.16 -7.68 22.11
N MET A 439 4.05 -7.87 21.38
CA MET A 439 2.73 -7.45 21.88
C MET A 439 2.31 -8.23 23.15
N VAL A 440 2.67 -9.52 23.23
CA VAL A 440 2.38 -10.38 24.38
C VAL A 440 3.07 -9.87 25.62
N THR A 441 4.36 -9.50 25.51
CA THR A 441 5.10 -8.97 26.64
C THR A 441 4.66 -7.56 27.01
N ALA A 442 4.27 -6.73 26.05
CA ALA A 442 3.69 -5.40 26.29
C ALA A 442 2.39 -5.48 27.11
N LEU A 443 1.42 -6.29 26.67
CA LEU A 443 0.11 -6.42 27.32
C LEU A 443 0.18 -6.97 28.75
N ALA A 444 1.23 -7.70 29.09
CA ALA A 444 1.44 -8.18 30.46
C ALA A 444 1.82 -7.06 31.44
N ARG A 445 2.24 -5.87 30.97
CA ARG A 445 2.70 -4.77 31.82
C ARG A 445 1.56 -3.80 32.17
N LYS A 446 1.43 -3.46 33.46
CA LYS A 446 0.37 -2.55 33.96
C LYS A 446 0.46 -1.12 33.42
N ASN A 447 1.67 -0.68 33.04
CA ASN A 447 1.96 0.64 32.48
C ASN A 447 1.75 0.72 30.95
N PHE A 448 1.30 -0.36 30.32
CA PHE A 448 0.97 -0.40 28.89
C PHE A 448 -0.55 -0.41 28.69
N LYS A 449 -1.04 0.37 27.73
CA LYS A 449 -2.44 0.40 27.29
C LYS A 449 -2.51 0.24 25.78
N LEU A 450 -3.53 -0.48 25.30
CA LEU A 450 -3.84 -0.65 23.89
C LEU A 450 -5.27 -0.15 23.64
N TRP A 451 -5.42 0.78 22.71
CA TRP A 451 -6.72 1.23 22.21
C TRP A 451 -6.82 0.91 20.73
N THR A 452 -7.66 -0.08 20.39
CA THR A 452 -8.02 -0.44 19.01
C THR A 452 -9.22 0.38 18.53
N ASN A 453 -9.56 0.29 17.25
CA ASN A 453 -10.62 1.07 16.62
C ASN A 453 -10.49 2.57 16.91
N THR A 454 -9.27 3.09 17.03
CA THR A 454 -9.01 4.47 17.44
C THR A 454 -8.00 5.08 16.49
N MET A 455 -8.48 5.93 15.60
CA MET A 455 -7.65 6.61 14.61
C MET A 455 -7.03 7.86 15.23
N ALA A 456 -5.72 8.02 15.09
CA ALA A 456 -5.09 9.31 15.34
C ALA A 456 -5.30 10.23 14.13
N ARG A 457 -5.97 11.37 14.32
CA ARG A 457 -6.16 12.38 13.27
C ARG A 457 -4.87 13.15 13.01
N ARG A 458 -4.28 13.68 14.09
CA ARG A 458 -3.07 14.52 14.08
C ARG A 458 -2.45 14.62 15.47
N VAL A 459 -1.21 15.09 15.53
CA VAL A 459 -0.55 15.47 16.78
C VAL A 459 -0.99 16.87 17.16
N VAL A 460 -1.46 17.04 18.40
CA VAL A 460 -1.77 18.35 18.97
C VAL A 460 -0.47 18.93 19.53
N ARG A 461 -0.11 20.15 19.14
CA ARG A 461 1.15 20.78 19.51
C ARG A 461 1.01 22.29 19.72
N THR A 462 1.94 22.84 20.50
CA THR A 462 2.17 24.28 20.63
C THR A 462 3.61 24.57 20.22
N GLY A 463 3.77 25.28 19.10
CA GLY A 463 5.06 25.43 18.44
C GLY A 463 5.68 24.07 18.12
N LYS A 464 6.83 23.81 18.73
CA LYS A 464 7.66 22.62 18.51
C LYS A 464 7.30 21.44 19.40
N THR A 465 6.48 21.65 20.42
CA THR A 465 6.22 20.65 21.46
C THR A 465 4.82 20.06 21.29
N ALA A 466 4.74 18.74 21.07
CA ALA A 466 3.50 17.99 21.16
C ALA A 466 2.97 17.95 22.60
N THR A 467 1.67 18.14 22.74
CA THR A 467 0.94 18.11 24.02
C THR A 467 -0.03 16.93 24.10
N GLY A 468 -0.36 16.31 22.97
CA GLY A 468 -1.27 15.18 22.89
C GLY A 468 -1.50 14.72 21.46
N VAL A 469 -2.49 13.84 21.30
CA VAL A 469 -2.94 13.32 20.01
C VAL A 469 -4.45 13.47 19.92
N GLU A 470 -4.93 14.02 18.81
CA GLU A 470 -6.36 14.11 18.50
C GLU A 470 -6.83 12.81 17.87
N LEU A 471 -7.96 12.30 18.35
CA LEU A 471 -8.51 10.99 18.07
C LEU A 471 -9.85 11.09 17.37
N GLU A 472 -10.08 10.14 16.49
CA GLU A 472 -11.34 9.85 15.83
C GLU A 472 -11.67 8.38 16.06
N SER A 473 -12.92 8.08 16.35
CA SER A 473 -13.35 6.69 16.50
C SER A 473 -13.18 5.96 15.16
N GLY A 474 -12.95 4.65 15.27
CA GLY A 474 -12.75 3.77 14.14
C GLY A 474 -14.08 3.35 13.51
N VAL A 475 -14.04 2.20 12.84
CA VAL A 475 -15.17 1.63 12.11
C VAL A 475 -16.40 1.52 13.03
N GLU A 476 -17.57 1.88 12.48
CA GLU A 476 -18.87 1.89 13.16
C GLU A 476 -18.95 2.78 14.42
N GLY A 477 -18.06 3.77 14.55
CA GLY A 477 -18.04 4.68 15.70
C GLY A 477 -17.53 4.02 16.99
N THR A 478 -16.87 2.87 16.88
CA THR A 478 -16.25 2.18 18.02
C THR A 478 -14.88 2.77 18.35
N GLY A 479 -14.41 2.59 19.59
CA GLY A 479 -13.13 3.14 20.08
C GLY A 479 -13.26 4.57 20.61
N TYR A 480 -12.15 5.32 20.61
CA TYR A 480 -12.05 6.61 21.30
C TYR A 480 -12.03 7.82 20.37
N CYS A 481 -12.61 8.93 20.83
CA CYS A 481 -12.58 10.24 20.16
C CYS A 481 -12.15 11.36 21.12
N GLY A 482 -11.78 12.53 20.61
CA GLY A 482 -11.32 13.68 21.41
C GLY A 482 -9.79 13.78 21.47
N THR A 483 -9.21 14.15 22.62
CA THR A 483 -7.75 14.33 22.73
C THR A 483 -7.18 13.57 23.90
N VAL A 484 -6.20 12.71 23.64
CA VAL A 484 -5.37 12.08 24.68
C VAL A 484 -4.11 12.91 24.92
N LYS A 485 -3.74 13.10 26.18
CA LYS A 485 -2.66 14.02 26.59
C LYS A 485 -1.34 13.29 26.85
N LEU A 486 -0.24 14.02 26.66
CA LEU A 486 1.08 13.60 27.13
C LEU A 486 1.32 14.07 28.58
N ASN A 487 2.10 13.29 29.32
CA ASN A 487 2.73 13.75 30.54
C ASN A 487 3.77 14.86 30.22
N PRO A 488 4.14 15.70 31.20
CA PRO A 488 5.27 16.61 31.04
C PRO A 488 6.54 15.87 30.63
N GLY A 489 7.14 16.27 29.51
CA GLY A 489 8.31 15.59 28.91
C GLY A 489 7.97 14.33 28.12
N GLY A 490 6.69 14.00 27.94
CA GLY A 490 6.23 12.88 27.14
C GLY A 490 6.46 13.07 25.64
N ARG A 491 6.37 11.98 24.88
CA ARG A 491 6.69 11.94 23.45
C ARG A 491 5.61 11.23 22.64
N VAL A 492 5.43 11.67 21.40
CA VAL A 492 4.63 10.95 20.40
C VAL A 492 5.57 10.18 19.48
N ILE A 493 5.22 8.92 19.17
CA ILE A 493 5.93 8.08 18.21
C ILE A 493 4.95 7.72 17.09
N LEU A 494 5.21 8.20 15.89
CA LEU A 494 4.46 7.87 14.68
C LEU A 494 4.98 6.53 14.12
N SER A 495 4.12 5.52 14.16
CA SER A 495 4.39 4.17 13.66
C SER A 495 3.24 3.65 12.78
N ALA A 496 2.53 4.58 12.13
CA ALA A 496 1.33 4.33 11.33
C ALA A 496 1.66 3.88 9.89
N GLY A 497 2.93 3.55 9.64
CA GLY A 497 3.43 3.13 8.33
C GLY A 497 3.65 4.31 7.39
N VAL A 498 4.20 4.01 6.22
CA VAL A 498 4.60 5.02 5.21
C VAL A 498 3.49 6.01 4.90
N PHE A 499 2.27 5.52 4.67
CA PHE A 499 1.13 6.37 4.35
C PHE A 499 0.55 7.06 5.58
N GLY A 500 0.33 6.30 6.66
CA GLY A 500 -0.31 6.82 7.86
C GLY A 500 0.54 7.86 8.60
N SER A 501 1.83 7.60 8.78
CA SER A 501 2.75 8.54 9.46
C SER A 501 2.93 9.82 8.63
N THR A 502 3.03 9.72 7.30
CA THR A 502 3.01 10.89 6.40
C THR A 502 1.71 11.68 6.53
N LYS A 503 0.55 11.01 6.52
CA LYS A 503 -0.75 11.66 6.69
C LYS A 503 -0.85 12.41 8.01
N VAL A 504 -0.44 11.79 9.12
CA VAL A 504 -0.45 12.40 10.44
C VAL A 504 0.45 13.63 10.49
N LEU A 505 1.65 13.58 9.88
CA LEU A 505 2.55 14.74 9.79
C LEU A 505 1.91 15.90 9.00
N PHE A 506 1.35 15.64 7.81
CA PHE A 506 0.66 16.66 7.01
C PHE A 506 -0.49 17.29 7.80
N ARG A 507 -1.35 16.48 8.43
CA ARG A 507 -2.48 16.95 9.26
C ARG A 507 -2.04 17.68 10.54
N SER A 508 -0.77 17.54 10.94
CA SER A 508 -0.14 18.25 12.06
C SER A 508 0.60 19.53 11.65
N GLY A 509 0.47 19.96 10.37
CA GLY A 509 1.17 21.13 9.83
C GLY A 509 2.68 20.90 9.67
N ILE A 510 3.10 19.67 9.36
CA ILE A 510 4.51 19.29 9.14
C ILE A 510 4.65 18.61 7.77
N GLY A 511 5.32 19.25 6.83
CA GLY A 511 5.50 18.73 5.47
C GLY A 511 5.67 19.83 4.43
N PRO A 512 5.71 19.48 3.13
CA PRO A 512 5.83 20.44 2.05
C PRO A 512 4.64 21.41 2.01
N GLN A 513 4.92 22.69 1.76
CA GLN A 513 3.92 23.76 1.78
C GLN A 513 2.67 23.45 0.91
N ASP A 514 2.86 22.88 -0.27
CA ASP A 514 1.79 22.50 -1.18
C ASP A 514 0.86 21.43 -0.57
N GLN A 515 1.42 20.44 0.13
CA GLN A 515 0.64 19.41 0.81
C GLN A 515 -0.09 19.97 2.04
N LEU A 516 0.53 20.88 2.79
CA LEU A 516 -0.11 21.55 3.92
C LEU A 516 -1.26 22.46 3.48
N ASN A 517 -1.12 23.13 2.34
CA ASN A 517 -2.20 23.90 1.73
C ASN A 517 -3.40 23.02 1.35
N VAL A 518 -3.17 21.78 0.88
CA VAL A 518 -4.27 20.82 0.61
C VAL A 518 -5.04 20.50 1.90
N VAL A 519 -4.34 20.26 3.01
CA VAL A 519 -4.99 20.02 4.32
C VAL A 519 -5.75 21.26 4.79
N LYS A 520 -5.14 22.45 4.70
CA LYS A 520 -5.76 23.73 5.10
C LYS A 520 -7.06 23.99 4.34
N ASN A 521 -7.11 23.60 3.06
CA ASN A 521 -8.28 23.79 2.20
C ASN A 521 -9.27 22.61 2.26
N SER A 522 -8.99 21.58 3.06
CA SER A 522 -9.89 20.43 3.20
C SER A 522 -11.13 20.78 4.03
N ALA A 523 -12.26 20.16 3.69
CA ALA A 523 -13.50 20.34 4.46
C ALA A 523 -13.43 19.74 5.87
N VAL A 524 -12.59 18.72 6.08
CA VAL A 524 -12.52 17.95 7.32
C VAL A 524 -11.63 18.63 8.37
N ASP A 525 -10.46 19.13 7.95
CA ASP A 525 -9.46 19.67 8.88
C ASP A 525 -9.26 21.17 8.75
N GLY A 526 -9.62 21.80 7.64
CA GLY A 526 -9.20 23.17 7.31
C GLY A 526 -9.52 24.21 8.39
N SER A 527 -10.72 24.13 8.98
CA SER A 527 -11.17 25.06 10.03
C SER A 527 -10.48 24.86 11.39
N THR A 528 -9.88 23.70 11.64
CA THR A 528 -9.25 23.36 12.91
C THR A 528 -7.75 23.11 12.78
N MET A 529 -7.18 23.16 11.56
CA MET A 529 -5.76 22.96 11.31
C MET A 529 -4.93 24.00 12.07
N ILE A 530 -3.74 23.58 12.53
CA ILE A 530 -2.79 24.51 13.13
C ILE A 530 -2.47 25.66 12.16
N GLY A 531 -2.36 26.87 12.70
CA GLY A 531 -2.13 28.07 11.91
C GLY A 531 -0.85 28.00 11.08
N GLU A 532 -0.87 28.64 9.91
CA GLU A 532 0.25 28.62 8.94
C GLU A 532 1.57 29.14 9.52
N SER A 533 1.51 30.06 10.48
CA SER A 533 2.68 30.58 11.19
C SER A 533 3.42 29.54 12.02
N GLU A 534 2.79 28.39 12.30
CA GLU A 534 3.37 27.28 13.05
C GLU A 534 3.74 26.09 12.16
N TRP A 535 3.62 26.20 10.84
CA TRP A 535 3.98 25.12 9.93
C TRP A 535 5.47 24.85 9.93
N ILE A 536 5.82 23.56 9.80
CA ILE A 536 7.20 23.09 9.72
C ILE A 536 7.40 22.50 8.33
N ASN A 537 8.15 23.21 7.49
CA ASN A 537 8.43 22.76 6.13
C ASN A 537 9.53 21.71 6.12
N LEU A 538 9.16 20.47 5.80
CA LEU A 538 10.06 19.31 5.69
C LEU A 538 9.69 18.50 4.45
N PRO A 539 10.62 17.72 3.88
CA PRO A 539 10.37 16.90 2.69
C PRO A 539 9.55 15.63 2.99
N VAL A 540 8.54 15.73 3.85
CA VAL A 540 7.62 14.63 4.18
C VAL A 540 6.89 14.18 2.91
N GLY A 541 6.79 12.87 2.68
CA GLY A 541 6.19 12.29 1.49
C GLY A 541 7.15 12.16 0.30
N GLN A 542 8.31 12.83 0.32
CA GLN A 542 9.36 12.65 -0.69
C GLN A 542 10.15 11.36 -0.44
N ASN A 543 11.02 10.98 -1.38
CA ASN A 543 11.86 9.77 -1.26
C ASN A 543 11.04 8.46 -1.14
N LEU A 544 9.77 8.45 -1.58
CA LEU A 544 8.98 7.22 -1.62
C LEU A 544 9.72 6.18 -2.46
N ASN A 545 9.83 4.96 -1.95
CA ASN A 545 10.48 3.86 -2.64
C ASN A 545 9.74 2.55 -2.35
N ASP A 546 9.81 1.60 -3.27
CA ASP A 546 9.27 0.24 -3.18
C ASP A 546 10.21 -0.67 -3.97
N HIS A 547 10.19 -1.98 -3.70
CA HIS A 547 10.84 -2.91 -4.61
C HIS A 547 10.14 -2.84 -5.97
N VAL A 548 10.92 -2.88 -7.06
CA VAL A 548 10.33 -3.00 -8.40
C VAL A 548 10.03 -4.46 -8.67
N ASN A 549 8.76 -4.84 -8.70
CA ASN A 549 8.33 -6.18 -9.08
C ASN A 549 8.39 -6.39 -10.60
N THR A 550 8.93 -7.54 -11.02
CA THR A 550 8.87 -8.02 -12.41
C THR A 550 8.69 -9.53 -12.39
N ASP A 551 7.52 -10.01 -12.79
CA ASP A 551 7.22 -11.44 -12.74
C ASP A 551 7.67 -12.16 -14.01
N ILE A 552 8.09 -13.41 -13.87
CA ILE A 552 8.20 -14.40 -14.95
C ILE A 552 7.40 -15.65 -14.55
N VAL A 553 6.96 -16.43 -15.53
CA VAL A 553 6.16 -17.64 -15.29
C VAL A 553 6.75 -18.80 -16.05
N VAL A 554 6.90 -19.91 -15.35
CA VAL A 554 7.31 -21.18 -15.92
C VAL A 554 6.30 -22.27 -15.62
N LYS A 555 6.28 -23.30 -16.46
CA LYS A 555 5.46 -24.50 -16.30
C LYS A 555 6.34 -25.74 -16.29
N HIS A 556 5.97 -26.72 -15.48
CA HIS A 556 6.67 -28.01 -15.40
C HIS A 556 5.71 -29.11 -14.93
N PRO A 557 5.73 -30.33 -15.52
CA PRO A 557 4.77 -31.39 -15.19
C PRO A 557 4.78 -31.80 -13.71
N ASN A 558 5.94 -31.77 -13.05
CA ASN A 558 6.06 -32.11 -11.63
C ASN A 558 5.56 -31.03 -10.66
N ILE A 559 5.26 -29.81 -11.12
CA ILE A 559 4.68 -28.79 -10.21
C ILE A 559 3.28 -29.24 -9.81
N SER A 560 2.97 -29.13 -8.51
CA SER A 560 1.66 -29.47 -7.94
C SER A 560 1.11 -28.28 -7.16
N ASN A 561 0.01 -27.73 -7.66
CA ASN A 561 -0.74 -26.68 -6.98
C ASN A 561 -1.50 -27.19 -5.73
N TYR A 562 -1.84 -26.26 -4.85
CA TYR A 562 -2.81 -26.41 -3.77
C TYR A 562 -3.70 -25.16 -3.77
N ASP A 563 -5.02 -25.34 -3.85
CA ASP A 563 -5.94 -24.21 -3.87
C ASP A 563 -6.16 -23.67 -2.45
N PHE A 564 -5.44 -22.59 -2.14
CA PHE A 564 -5.57 -21.91 -0.85
C PHE A 564 -6.81 -21.01 -0.77
N TYR A 565 -7.42 -20.65 -1.91
CA TYR A 565 -8.67 -19.90 -1.91
C TYR A 565 -9.85 -20.82 -1.61
N GLU A 566 -9.89 -22.02 -2.21
CA GLU A 566 -10.89 -23.05 -1.89
C GLU A 566 -10.78 -23.50 -0.42
N ALA A 567 -9.57 -23.46 0.16
CA ALA A 567 -9.37 -23.73 1.59
C ALA A 567 -10.06 -22.73 2.55
N TRP A 568 -10.55 -21.60 2.05
CA TRP A 568 -11.41 -20.71 2.83
C TRP A 568 -12.77 -21.34 3.09
N ASP A 569 -13.46 -21.78 2.03
CA ASP A 569 -14.84 -22.25 2.06
C ASP A 569 -14.95 -23.78 2.28
N ASP A 570 -14.18 -24.56 1.53
CA ASP A 570 -14.21 -26.03 1.54
C ASP A 570 -12.79 -26.62 1.59
N PRO A 571 -12.07 -26.47 2.71
CA PRO A 571 -10.73 -27.01 2.84
C PRO A 571 -10.73 -28.54 2.80
N ILE A 572 -9.72 -29.11 2.14
CA ILE A 572 -9.46 -30.56 2.15
C ILE A 572 -9.44 -31.05 3.59
N GLU A 573 -10.37 -31.96 3.92
CA GLU A 573 -10.68 -32.34 5.30
C GLU A 573 -9.45 -32.85 6.06
N ALA A 574 -8.62 -33.68 5.41
CA ALA A 574 -7.38 -34.19 6.02
C ALA A 574 -6.36 -33.08 6.35
N ASP A 575 -6.27 -32.03 5.53
CA ASP A 575 -5.35 -30.90 5.77
C ASP A 575 -5.88 -29.97 6.86
N LYS A 576 -7.19 -29.70 6.85
CA LYS A 576 -7.90 -28.98 7.93
C LYS A 576 -7.69 -29.70 9.27
N ASP A 577 -7.96 -31.00 9.33
CA ASP A 577 -7.84 -31.78 10.56
C ASP A 577 -6.41 -31.87 11.05
N LEU A 578 -5.44 -32.04 10.15
CA LEU A 578 -4.02 -32.05 10.51
C LEU A 578 -3.60 -30.69 11.10
N TYR A 579 -4.09 -29.59 10.55
CA TYR A 579 -3.79 -28.25 11.04
C TYR A 579 -4.45 -27.96 12.40
N LEU A 580 -5.75 -28.23 12.53
CA LEU A 580 -6.52 -27.98 13.75
C LEU A 580 -6.00 -28.82 14.92
N ASN A 581 -5.66 -30.09 14.69
CA ASN A 581 -5.22 -31.00 15.75
C ASN A 581 -3.72 -30.93 16.05
N LYS A 582 -2.87 -30.60 15.06
CA LYS A 582 -1.40 -30.73 15.19
C LYS A 582 -0.60 -29.53 14.70
N ARG A 583 -1.24 -28.44 14.27
CA ARG A 583 -0.58 -27.26 13.69
C ARG A 583 0.46 -27.65 12.62
N SER A 584 0.07 -28.60 11.78
CA SER A 584 0.91 -29.22 10.77
C SER A 584 0.19 -29.28 9.43
N GLY A 585 0.91 -29.60 8.36
CA GLY A 585 0.34 -29.70 7.02
C GLY A 585 0.53 -28.43 6.19
N ILE A 586 -0.07 -28.42 5.01
CA ILE A 586 0.06 -27.32 4.04
C ILE A 586 -0.57 -26.01 4.55
N LEU A 587 -1.59 -26.07 5.41
CA LEU A 587 -2.18 -24.86 6.00
C LEU A 587 -1.27 -24.17 7.05
N ALA A 588 -0.21 -24.84 7.49
CA ALA A 588 0.83 -24.25 8.34
C ALA A 588 1.93 -23.51 7.57
N THR A 589 1.88 -23.49 6.23
CA THR A 589 2.76 -22.64 5.40
C THR A 589 1.98 -21.50 4.77
N SER A 590 2.69 -20.45 4.34
CA SER A 590 2.07 -19.32 3.64
C SER A 590 1.38 -19.77 2.36
N ALA A 591 0.25 -19.13 2.06
CA ALA A 591 -0.37 -19.14 0.74
C ALA A 591 0.18 -18.04 -0.17
N PRO A 592 0.20 -18.26 -1.51
CA PRO A 592 0.28 -19.59 -2.12
C PRO A 592 1.58 -20.29 -1.68
N ASN A 593 1.77 -21.55 -2.06
CA ASN A 593 2.96 -22.29 -1.61
C ASN A 593 4.25 -21.65 -2.15
N ILE A 594 4.97 -20.95 -1.27
CA ILE A 594 6.19 -20.21 -1.62
C ILE A 594 7.37 -21.19 -1.73
N GLY A 595 7.86 -21.33 -2.95
CA GLY A 595 9.01 -22.15 -3.32
C GLY A 595 10.36 -21.51 -2.94
N PRO A 596 11.42 -21.68 -3.75
CA PRO A 596 12.73 -21.16 -3.40
C PRO A 596 12.75 -19.64 -3.52
N VAL A 597 13.58 -19.07 -2.68
CA VAL A 597 13.99 -17.68 -2.74
C VAL A 597 15.44 -17.63 -3.19
N ALA A 598 15.79 -16.67 -4.04
CA ALA A 598 17.12 -16.59 -4.60
C ALA A 598 17.59 -15.13 -4.72
N TRP A 599 18.90 -14.92 -4.76
CA TRP A 599 19.48 -13.58 -4.76
C TRP A 599 20.70 -13.47 -5.67
N GLU A 600 20.85 -12.30 -6.29
CA GLU A 600 22.05 -11.91 -7.00
C GLU A 600 22.34 -10.41 -6.85
N PHE A 601 23.62 -10.06 -7.07
CA PHE A 601 24.05 -8.68 -7.29
C PHE A 601 24.33 -8.46 -8.75
N ILE A 602 23.91 -7.31 -9.27
CA ILE A 602 24.19 -6.89 -10.63
C ILE A 602 24.66 -5.44 -10.60
N LYS A 603 25.80 -5.19 -11.22
CA LYS A 603 26.34 -3.84 -11.39
C LYS A 603 25.60 -3.11 -12.49
N GLY A 604 25.02 -1.96 -12.19
CA GLY A 604 24.37 -1.10 -13.16
C GLY A 604 25.37 -0.42 -14.10
N SER A 605 24.86 0.16 -15.19
CA SER A 605 25.67 0.95 -16.15
C SER A 605 26.29 2.20 -15.53
N ASP A 606 25.77 2.66 -14.39
CA ASP A 606 26.29 3.75 -13.56
C ASP A 606 27.34 3.29 -12.53
N GLY A 607 27.72 2.01 -12.53
CA GLY A 607 28.70 1.44 -11.61
C GLY A 607 28.18 1.10 -10.22
N ILE A 608 26.89 1.33 -9.93
CA ILE A 608 26.28 1.00 -8.63
C ILE A 608 25.83 -0.47 -8.62
N ASP A 609 26.25 -1.21 -7.59
CA ASP A 609 25.79 -2.57 -7.32
C ASP A 609 24.34 -2.55 -6.83
N ARG A 610 23.48 -3.33 -7.47
CA ARG A 610 22.05 -3.43 -7.18
C ARG A 610 21.65 -4.85 -6.82
N SER A 611 20.72 -4.98 -5.87
CA SER A 611 20.20 -6.28 -5.47
C SER A 611 19.05 -6.72 -6.34
N ILE A 612 19.03 -8.02 -6.65
CA ILE A 612 17.84 -8.72 -7.10
C ILE A 612 17.51 -9.82 -6.09
N GLN A 613 16.28 -9.80 -5.57
CA GLN A 613 15.66 -10.95 -4.91
C GLN A 613 14.66 -11.61 -5.88
N TRP A 614 14.60 -12.93 -5.86
CA TRP A 614 13.61 -13.75 -6.54
C TRP A 614 12.77 -14.49 -5.50
N THR A 615 11.45 -14.43 -5.64
CA THR A 615 10.52 -15.22 -4.82
C THR A 615 9.64 -16.06 -5.72
N ALA A 616 9.84 -17.37 -5.68
CA ALA A 616 9.04 -18.33 -6.43
C ALA A 616 7.79 -18.74 -5.66
N ARG A 617 6.66 -18.88 -6.35
CA ARG A 617 5.42 -19.39 -5.77
C ARG A 617 4.66 -20.27 -6.76
N VAL A 618 4.08 -21.36 -6.27
CA VAL A 618 3.24 -22.25 -7.08
C VAL A 618 1.88 -21.59 -7.25
N GLU A 619 1.75 -20.80 -8.30
CA GLU A 619 0.57 -20.06 -8.71
C GLU A 619 0.76 -19.67 -10.17
N GLY A 620 -0.28 -19.83 -10.99
CA GLY A 620 -0.26 -19.51 -12.41
C GLY A 620 -1.18 -18.35 -12.79
N PRO A 621 -1.08 -17.89 -14.05
CA PRO A 621 -1.86 -16.76 -14.55
C PRO A 621 -3.35 -17.06 -14.76
N ASN A 622 -3.71 -18.35 -14.85
CA ASN A 622 -5.06 -18.81 -15.16
C ASN A 622 -5.70 -19.52 -13.95
N ALA A 623 -7.02 -19.40 -13.80
CA ALA A 623 -7.77 -19.95 -12.67
C ALA A 623 -7.65 -21.49 -12.51
N ASN A 624 -7.34 -22.22 -13.57
CA ASN A 624 -7.18 -23.69 -13.56
C ASN A 624 -5.71 -24.14 -13.68
N ASP A 625 -4.76 -23.25 -13.43
CA ASP A 625 -3.35 -23.60 -13.54
C ASP A 625 -2.88 -24.46 -12.36
N THR A 626 -2.51 -25.71 -12.65
CA THR A 626 -2.03 -26.67 -11.65
C THR A 626 -0.54 -26.94 -11.72
N HIS A 627 0.16 -26.42 -12.73
CA HIS A 627 1.54 -26.81 -13.09
C HIS A 627 2.48 -25.62 -13.32
N SER A 628 2.01 -24.38 -13.12
CA SER A 628 2.86 -23.20 -13.23
C SER A 628 3.43 -22.76 -11.90
N LEU A 629 4.57 -22.09 -12.01
CA LEU A 629 5.25 -21.42 -10.93
C LEU A 629 5.59 -19.99 -11.40
N THR A 630 5.14 -19.03 -10.61
CA THR A 630 5.48 -17.62 -10.79
C THR A 630 6.76 -17.31 -10.03
N ILE A 631 7.71 -16.64 -10.68
CA ILE A 631 8.97 -16.18 -10.08
C ILE A 631 8.99 -14.66 -10.14
N SER A 632 8.77 -14.01 -9.00
CA SER A 632 8.81 -12.55 -8.88
C SER A 632 10.22 -12.06 -8.66
N GLN A 633 10.69 -11.18 -9.54
CA GLN A 633 11.90 -10.40 -9.36
C GLN A 633 11.61 -9.14 -8.54
N TYR A 634 12.43 -8.85 -7.54
CA TYR A 634 12.41 -7.60 -6.79
C TYR A 634 13.75 -6.89 -6.94
N LEU A 635 13.77 -5.76 -7.64
CA LEU A 635 14.88 -4.80 -7.60
C LEU A 635 14.79 -3.99 -6.30
N GLY A 636 15.87 -4.00 -5.51
CA GLY A 636 15.90 -3.44 -4.16
C GLY A 636 17.06 -2.48 -3.90
N HIS A 637 17.98 -2.88 -3.02
CA HIS A 637 19.23 -2.19 -2.71
C HIS A 637 19.92 -1.61 -3.94
N GLY A 638 20.44 -0.40 -3.80
CA GLY A 638 21.17 0.32 -4.85
C GLY A 638 20.27 0.95 -5.91
N SER A 639 18.96 0.70 -5.90
CA SER A 639 18.02 1.39 -6.79
C SER A 639 17.97 2.89 -6.46
N THR A 640 17.96 3.71 -7.50
CA THR A 640 18.07 5.18 -7.37
C THR A 640 16.78 5.91 -7.75
N SER A 641 15.84 5.24 -8.42
CA SER A 641 14.51 5.79 -8.70
C SER A 641 13.76 6.11 -7.40
N ARG A 642 13.11 7.28 -7.34
CA ARG A 642 12.30 7.74 -6.20
C ARG A 642 10.99 8.36 -6.65
N GLY A 643 9.95 8.05 -5.89
CA GLY A 643 8.60 8.55 -6.03
C GLY A 643 8.27 9.62 -5.00
N THR A 644 7.00 9.99 -4.97
CA THR A 644 6.41 10.95 -4.04
C THR A 644 5.04 10.47 -3.61
N LEU A 645 4.75 10.68 -2.32
CA LEU A 645 3.47 10.46 -1.70
C LEU A 645 2.79 11.80 -1.40
N SER A 646 1.52 11.92 -1.75
CA SER A 646 0.74 13.14 -1.58
C SER A 646 -0.60 12.88 -0.87
N ILE A 647 -1.20 13.95 -0.37
CA ILE A 647 -2.54 13.96 0.22
C ILE A 647 -3.50 14.74 -0.68
N ASN A 648 -4.76 14.32 -0.76
CA ASN A 648 -5.81 15.07 -1.47
C ASN A 648 -6.75 15.80 -0.49
N GLY A 649 -7.71 16.58 -1.00
CA GLY A 649 -8.63 17.35 -0.15
C GLY A 649 -9.64 16.52 0.65
N ALA A 650 -9.82 15.24 0.32
CA ALA A 650 -10.52 14.27 1.18
C ALA A 650 -9.61 13.65 2.26
N LEU A 651 -8.36 14.12 2.34
CA LEU A 651 -7.30 13.65 3.22
C LEU A 651 -6.87 12.20 2.96
N ASN A 652 -7.13 11.65 1.77
CA ASN A 652 -6.62 10.35 1.36
C ASN A 652 -5.19 10.48 0.82
N MET A 653 -4.36 9.47 1.10
CA MET A 653 -2.99 9.41 0.61
C MET A 653 -2.95 8.70 -0.74
N PHE A 654 -2.14 9.19 -1.66
CA PHE A 654 -1.97 8.56 -2.95
C PHE A 654 -0.55 8.72 -3.49
N VAL A 655 -0.12 7.76 -4.31
CA VAL A 655 1.21 7.79 -4.95
C VAL A 655 1.15 8.75 -6.14
N SER A 656 1.51 10.01 -5.89
CA SER A 656 1.52 11.06 -6.93
C SER A 656 2.66 10.91 -7.93
N LYS A 657 3.75 10.23 -7.53
CA LYS A 657 4.82 9.82 -8.43
C LYS A 657 5.30 8.42 -8.09
N ALA A 658 5.19 7.49 -9.05
CA ALA A 658 5.63 6.11 -8.86
C ALA A 658 7.18 5.99 -8.87
N PRO A 659 7.78 5.14 -8.02
CA PRO A 659 9.25 5.04 -7.89
C PRO A 659 9.92 4.07 -8.90
N TYR A 660 9.25 3.66 -9.97
CA TYR A 660 9.68 2.52 -10.78
C TYR A 660 10.43 2.92 -12.04
N LEU A 661 11.67 2.42 -12.20
CA LEU A 661 12.44 2.44 -13.45
C LEU A 661 12.51 3.82 -14.13
N LEU A 662 12.83 4.85 -13.33
CA LEU A 662 12.97 6.23 -13.78
C LEU A 662 14.35 6.52 -14.39
N ASN A 663 15.25 5.53 -14.41
CA ASN A 663 16.55 5.61 -15.05
C ASN A 663 16.93 4.28 -15.72
N ASP A 664 17.87 4.37 -16.67
CA ASP A 664 18.30 3.23 -17.49
C ASP A 664 19.11 2.20 -16.71
N ALA A 665 19.83 2.60 -15.67
CA ALA A 665 20.63 1.68 -14.86
C ALA A 665 19.76 0.71 -14.06
N ASP A 666 18.69 1.21 -13.42
CA ASP A 666 17.67 0.38 -12.75
C ASP A 666 17.00 -0.56 -13.76
N THR A 667 16.64 -0.05 -14.94
CA THR A 667 15.99 -0.85 -16.01
C THR A 667 16.91 -1.94 -16.54
N GLY A 668 18.17 -1.61 -16.79
CA GLY A 668 19.19 -2.55 -17.26
C GLY A 668 19.45 -3.69 -16.28
N VAL A 669 19.43 -3.40 -14.97
CA VAL A 669 19.59 -4.44 -13.94
C VAL A 669 18.39 -5.39 -13.87
N VAL A 670 17.16 -4.90 -14.00
CA VAL A 670 15.95 -5.75 -14.10
C VAL A 670 16.08 -6.73 -15.27
N ILE A 671 16.41 -6.21 -16.45
CA ILE A 671 16.61 -7.00 -17.68
C ILE A 671 17.72 -8.04 -17.50
N ALA A 672 18.86 -7.63 -16.96
CA ALA A 672 20.00 -8.51 -16.71
C ALA A 672 19.64 -9.64 -15.73
N GLY A 673 18.91 -9.33 -14.66
CA GLY A 673 18.42 -10.35 -13.72
C GLY A 673 17.51 -11.37 -14.41
N VAL A 674 16.52 -10.91 -15.20
CA VAL A 674 15.61 -11.83 -15.91
C VAL A 674 16.40 -12.75 -16.85
N LYS A 675 17.37 -12.21 -17.61
CA LYS A 675 18.26 -13.01 -18.45
C LYS A 675 19.07 -14.03 -17.65
N ASN A 676 19.62 -13.62 -16.50
CA ASN A 676 20.40 -14.47 -15.61
C ASN A 676 19.58 -15.63 -15.02
N MET A 677 18.34 -15.36 -14.62
CA MET A 677 17.41 -16.37 -14.12
C MET A 677 17.02 -17.34 -15.24
N ILE A 678 16.63 -16.84 -16.42
CA ILE A 678 16.32 -17.65 -17.60
C ILE A 678 17.50 -18.57 -17.95
N ALA A 679 18.72 -18.03 -18.02
CA ALA A 679 19.91 -18.81 -18.33
C ALA A 679 20.21 -19.90 -17.29
N ALA A 680 19.94 -19.63 -16.02
CA ALA A 680 20.14 -20.61 -14.95
C ALA A 680 19.15 -21.78 -15.06
N ILE A 681 17.86 -21.48 -15.26
CA ILE A 681 16.80 -22.50 -15.18
C ILE A 681 16.55 -23.23 -16.50
N LYS A 682 16.89 -22.64 -17.65
CA LYS A 682 16.86 -23.31 -18.97
C LYS A 682 17.75 -24.55 -19.07
N LYS A 683 18.65 -24.78 -18.10
CA LYS A 683 19.41 -26.02 -18.00
C LYS A 683 18.55 -27.25 -17.71
N ASN A 684 17.34 -27.07 -17.16
CA ASN A 684 16.32 -28.11 -17.16
C ASN A 684 15.40 -27.89 -18.39
N PRO A 685 15.48 -28.76 -19.43
CA PRO A 685 14.70 -28.60 -20.65
C PRO A 685 13.20 -28.86 -20.47
N GLU A 686 12.77 -29.46 -19.35
CA GLU A 686 11.36 -29.68 -19.03
C GLU A 686 10.67 -28.42 -18.48
N ILE A 687 11.43 -27.36 -18.18
CA ILE A 687 10.89 -26.06 -17.78
C ILE A 687 10.48 -25.26 -19.03
N GLU A 688 9.17 -25.08 -19.20
CA GLU A 688 8.59 -24.27 -20.26
C GLU A 688 8.35 -22.84 -19.77
N PHE A 689 8.77 -21.82 -20.53
CA PHE A 689 8.50 -20.43 -20.20
C PHE A 689 7.16 -19.98 -20.77
N GLN A 690 6.26 -19.57 -19.88
CA GLN A 690 5.00 -18.91 -20.25
C GLN A 690 5.19 -17.40 -20.35
N VAL A 691 5.98 -16.82 -19.44
CA VAL A 691 6.30 -15.39 -19.39
C VAL A 691 7.79 -15.20 -19.11
N PRO A 692 8.54 -14.44 -19.95
CA PRO A 692 8.10 -13.91 -21.24
C PRO A 692 7.80 -15.03 -22.25
N ALA A 693 6.90 -14.75 -23.20
CA ALA A 693 6.58 -15.67 -24.29
C ALA A 693 7.82 -15.96 -25.16
N ALA A 694 7.89 -17.17 -25.75
CA ALA A 694 9.07 -17.65 -26.47
C ALA A 694 9.50 -16.75 -27.65
N ASN A 695 8.57 -16.01 -28.27
CA ASN A 695 8.81 -15.10 -29.39
C ASN A 695 9.15 -13.67 -28.96
N MET A 696 9.29 -13.40 -27.67
CA MET A 696 9.53 -12.06 -27.12
C MET A 696 10.91 -11.98 -26.44
N THR A 697 11.66 -10.93 -26.73
CA THR A 697 12.92 -10.67 -26.01
C THR A 697 12.64 -10.18 -24.59
N VAL A 698 13.62 -10.33 -23.68
CA VAL A 698 13.48 -9.85 -22.29
C VAL A 698 13.33 -8.34 -22.25
N GLU A 699 14.05 -7.63 -23.12
CA GLU A 699 13.97 -6.17 -23.28
C GLU A 699 12.56 -5.74 -23.69
N ALA A 700 12.01 -6.35 -24.74
CA ALA A 700 10.65 -6.06 -25.19
C ALA A 700 9.62 -6.39 -24.11
N TYR A 701 9.81 -7.50 -23.39
CA TYR A 701 8.96 -7.85 -22.26
C TYR A 701 8.98 -6.78 -21.16
N VAL A 702 10.16 -6.41 -20.66
CA VAL A 702 10.28 -5.42 -19.58
C VAL A 702 9.74 -4.05 -20.02
N ALA A 703 9.98 -3.66 -21.28
CA ALA A 703 9.45 -2.42 -21.86
C ALA A 703 7.92 -2.43 -21.97
N SER A 704 7.31 -3.60 -22.21
CA SER A 704 5.84 -3.73 -22.29
C SER A 704 5.12 -3.55 -20.95
N LEU A 705 5.84 -3.61 -19.82
CA LEU A 705 5.25 -3.53 -18.48
C LEU A 705 5.11 -2.06 -18.01
N PRO A 706 3.88 -1.55 -17.77
CA PRO A 706 3.68 -0.21 -17.23
C PRO A 706 4.49 0.06 -15.96
N LYS A 707 5.05 1.27 -15.83
CA LYS A 707 5.83 1.72 -14.66
C LYS A 707 4.93 2.27 -13.54
N THR A 708 3.79 1.62 -13.30
CA THR A 708 2.77 2.06 -12.33
C THR A 708 2.76 1.18 -11.09
N ALA A 709 2.22 1.69 -9.98
CA ALA A 709 2.07 0.91 -8.74
C ALA A 709 1.24 -0.36 -8.96
N ALA A 710 0.14 -0.27 -9.72
CA ALA A 710 -0.71 -1.42 -10.01
C ALA A 710 0.03 -2.59 -10.67
N ARG A 711 1.03 -2.30 -11.52
CA ARG A 711 1.79 -3.34 -12.22
C ARG A 711 3.11 -3.71 -11.55
N ARG A 712 3.75 -2.79 -10.82
CA ARG A 712 5.14 -2.97 -10.34
C ARG A 712 5.30 -2.97 -8.83
N ARG A 713 4.25 -2.71 -8.05
CA ARG A 713 4.37 -2.69 -6.58
C ARG A 713 4.73 -4.05 -6.01
N ALA A 714 5.55 -4.04 -4.98
CA ALA A 714 5.79 -5.19 -4.11
C ALA A 714 5.06 -5.05 -2.76
N ASN A 715 4.43 -3.90 -2.51
CA ASN A 715 3.84 -3.53 -1.22
C ASN A 715 4.89 -3.38 -0.10
N HIS A 716 6.14 -3.07 -0.46
CA HIS A 716 7.24 -2.78 0.45
C HIS A 716 7.54 -1.29 0.48
N TRP A 717 6.50 -0.46 0.47
CA TRP A 717 6.64 0.99 0.53
C TRP A 717 7.50 1.44 1.71
N ILE A 718 8.39 2.41 1.47
CA ILE A 718 9.30 3.00 2.46
C ILE A 718 9.62 4.48 2.17
N GLY A 719 10.26 5.15 3.13
CA GLY A 719 11.15 6.29 2.88
C GLY A 719 10.57 7.71 2.93
N THR A 720 9.27 7.86 3.20
CA THR A 720 8.56 9.15 3.21
C THR A 720 8.86 10.08 4.37
N ALA A 721 9.54 9.59 5.40
CA ALA A 721 10.08 10.38 6.52
C ALA A 721 11.55 10.02 6.74
N LYS A 722 12.34 10.13 5.66
CA LYS A 722 13.74 9.73 5.57
C LYS A 722 14.56 10.20 6.79
N ILE A 723 15.29 9.26 7.37
CA ILE A 723 16.31 9.55 8.40
C ILE A 723 17.58 10.12 7.77
N GLY A 724 18.18 11.12 8.39
CA GLY A 724 19.44 11.67 7.92
C GLY A 724 20.00 12.76 8.84
N THR A 725 21.18 13.25 8.49
CA THR A 725 21.85 14.37 9.19
C THR A 725 21.63 15.71 8.49
N ASP A 726 21.18 15.66 7.24
CA ASP A 726 20.89 16.78 6.36
C ASP A 726 19.45 17.26 6.56
N SER A 727 19.25 18.08 7.59
CA SER A 727 17.92 18.59 7.97
C SER A 727 17.14 19.21 6.81
N GLY A 728 15.90 18.76 6.62
CA GLY A 728 14.96 19.35 5.67
C GLY A 728 14.65 20.82 5.94
N LEU A 729 14.78 21.30 7.18
CA LEU A 729 14.59 22.72 7.52
C LEU A 729 15.59 23.64 6.83
N THR A 730 16.74 23.10 6.43
CA THR A 730 17.82 23.82 5.76
C THR A 730 17.98 23.39 4.31
N GLY A 731 16.93 22.82 3.70
CA GLY A 731 16.94 22.34 2.31
C GLY A 731 17.57 20.96 2.11
N GLY A 732 17.85 20.22 3.19
CA GLY A 732 18.28 18.83 3.11
C GLY A 732 17.12 17.86 2.81
N THR A 733 17.43 16.57 2.82
CA THR A 733 16.47 15.52 2.46
C THR A 733 15.87 14.80 3.66
N ALA A 734 16.39 15.03 4.87
CA ALA A 734 15.96 14.33 6.07
C ALA A 734 14.74 14.98 6.72
N VAL A 735 13.74 14.16 7.05
CA VAL A 735 12.58 14.55 7.87
C VAL A 735 12.88 14.37 9.34
N VAL A 736 13.62 13.32 9.69
CA VAL A 736 14.00 13.02 11.07
C VAL A 736 15.51 12.94 11.25
N ASP A 737 15.95 13.25 12.46
CA ASP A 737 17.35 13.10 12.87
C ASP A 737 17.71 11.65 13.22
N LEU A 738 18.95 11.44 13.69
CA LEU A 738 19.46 10.11 14.05
C LEU A 738 18.80 9.47 15.27
N ASN A 739 18.05 10.24 16.07
CA ASN A 739 17.21 9.75 17.18
C ASN A 739 15.76 9.57 16.75
N THR A 740 15.53 9.57 15.44
CA THR A 740 14.23 9.50 14.79
C THR A 740 13.27 10.64 15.15
N GLN A 741 13.80 11.73 15.71
CA GLN A 741 13.05 12.92 16.06
C GLN A 741 12.79 13.76 14.81
N VAL A 742 11.53 14.17 14.62
CA VAL A 742 11.14 15.06 13.51
C VAL A 742 11.83 16.40 13.69
N TYR A 743 12.56 16.84 12.67
CA TYR A 743 13.24 18.13 12.71
C TYR A 743 12.24 19.27 12.99
N GLY A 744 12.64 20.21 13.84
CA GLY A 744 11.78 21.33 14.23
C GLY A 744 10.79 20.99 15.35
N THR A 745 10.83 19.78 15.90
CA THR A 745 10.00 19.35 17.04
C THR A 745 10.87 18.93 18.23
N ASP A 746 10.29 18.96 19.44
CA ASP A 746 11.01 18.58 20.68
C ASP A 746 10.73 17.15 21.14
N ASN A 747 9.64 16.55 20.68
CA ASN A 747 9.13 15.29 21.23
C ASN A 747 8.23 14.49 20.26
N ILE A 748 8.33 14.73 18.96
CA ILE A 748 7.66 13.92 17.93
C ILE A 748 8.73 13.05 17.25
N HIS A 749 8.52 11.74 17.25
CA HIS A 749 9.39 10.77 16.60
C HIS A 749 8.63 10.00 15.53
N VAL A 750 9.35 9.45 14.55
CA VAL A 750 8.80 8.49 13.59
C VAL A 750 9.56 7.18 13.73
N VAL A 751 8.88 6.05 13.83
CA VAL A 751 9.50 4.71 13.94
C VAL A 751 8.65 3.70 13.17
N ASP A 752 8.82 3.69 11.85
CA ASP A 752 8.29 2.68 10.94
C ASP A 752 9.07 2.67 9.60
N ALA A 753 8.50 2.02 8.58
CA ALA A 753 9.04 1.90 7.23
C ALA A 753 9.32 3.25 6.53
N SER A 754 8.70 4.35 6.95
CA SER A 754 8.94 5.68 6.38
C SER A 754 10.36 6.18 6.62
N LEU A 755 11.10 5.64 7.59
CA LEU A 755 12.45 6.10 7.93
C LEU A 755 13.52 5.73 6.90
N PHE A 756 13.33 4.64 6.15
CA PHE A 756 14.39 4.04 5.34
C PHE A 756 14.89 4.98 4.23
N PRO A 757 16.21 5.21 4.10
CA PRO A 757 16.75 6.03 3.01
C PRO A 757 16.62 5.43 1.61
N GLY A 758 16.52 4.10 1.49
CA GLY A 758 16.37 3.38 0.22
C GLY A 758 15.91 1.93 0.44
N GLN A 759 15.69 1.20 -0.66
CA GLN A 759 15.20 -0.18 -0.59
C GLN A 759 16.26 -1.19 -0.20
N LEU A 760 15.82 -2.33 0.34
CA LEU A 760 16.65 -3.36 0.94
C LEU A 760 16.84 -4.57 0.01
N PHE A 761 17.65 -5.55 0.44
CA PHE A 761 17.74 -6.84 -0.28
C PHE A 761 16.46 -7.67 -0.22
N THR A 762 15.74 -7.59 0.90
CA THR A 762 14.68 -8.55 1.23
C THR A 762 13.40 -7.87 1.71
N ASN A 763 12.34 -8.65 1.94
CA ASN A 763 11.08 -8.14 2.45
C ASN A 763 11.29 -7.41 3.79
N PRO A 764 10.72 -6.21 4.00
CA PRO A 764 11.24 -5.25 4.97
C PRO A 764 10.85 -5.52 6.43
N THR A 765 9.94 -6.45 6.72
CA THR A 765 9.33 -6.57 8.07
C THR A 765 10.38 -6.77 9.18
N SER A 766 11.37 -7.64 9.01
CA SER A 766 12.42 -7.87 10.01
C SER A 766 13.34 -6.67 10.20
N TYR A 767 13.59 -5.90 9.14
CA TYR A 767 14.36 -4.67 9.20
C TYR A 767 13.60 -3.59 9.96
N ILE A 768 12.28 -3.48 9.75
CA ILE A 768 11.43 -2.52 10.47
C ILE A 768 11.41 -2.84 11.97
N VAL A 769 11.30 -4.13 12.35
CA VAL A 769 11.36 -4.55 13.76
C VAL A 769 12.75 -4.26 14.36
N THR A 770 13.82 -4.56 13.63
CA THR A 770 15.21 -4.25 14.04
C THR A 770 15.40 -2.74 14.24
N LEU A 771 14.88 -1.94 13.31
CA LEU A 771 14.90 -0.48 13.38
C LEU A 771 14.14 0.03 14.61
N ALA A 772 13.00 -0.58 14.95
CA ALA A 772 12.23 -0.21 16.12
C ALA A 772 12.95 -0.54 17.44
N GLU A 773 13.63 -1.69 17.51
CA GLU A 773 14.52 -2.03 18.63
C GLU A 773 15.62 -0.97 18.81
N HIS A 774 16.33 -0.61 17.73
CA HIS A 774 17.42 0.39 17.79
C HIS A 774 16.91 1.80 18.10
N ALA A 775 15.80 2.21 17.47
CA ALA A 775 15.17 3.51 17.71
C ALA A 775 14.73 3.64 19.18
N SER A 776 14.16 2.58 19.77
CA SER A 776 13.72 2.61 21.16
C SER A 776 14.86 2.90 22.13
N GLU A 777 16.05 2.32 21.89
CA GLU A 777 17.25 2.58 22.70
C GLU A 777 17.68 4.04 22.59
N LYS A 778 17.73 4.59 21.37
CA LYS A 778 18.07 6.00 21.15
C LYS A 778 17.07 6.93 21.84
N ILE A 779 15.77 6.68 21.68
CA ILE A 779 14.71 7.49 22.30
C ILE A 779 14.82 7.45 23.83
N LEU A 780 15.02 6.27 24.43
CA LEU A 780 15.19 6.15 25.88
C LEU A 780 16.47 6.86 26.36
N ALA A 781 17.54 6.81 25.56
CA ALA A 781 18.83 7.43 25.88
C ALA A 781 18.84 8.96 25.80
N LEU A 782 17.88 9.60 25.12
CA LEU A 782 17.73 11.05 25.12
C LEU A 782 17.51 11.64 26.53
N GLY A 783 17.27 10.79 27.52
CA GLY A 783 16.80 11.16 28.85
C GLY A 783 15.38 11.70 28.74
N GLY A 784 14.49 11.36 29.67
CA GLY A 784 13.37 12.26 29.88
C GLY A 784 14.02 13.60 30.23
N GLY A 785 13.92 14.61 29.36
CA GLY A 785 14.28 15.97 29.73
C GLY A 785 13.60 16.16 31.06
N SER A 786 14.40 16.20 32.13
CA SER A 786 13.88 16.00 33.47
C SER A 786 12.69 16.93 33.57
N GLY A 787 11.50 16.47 33.94
CA GLY A 787 10.33 17.35 34.10
C GLY A 787 10.56 18.52 35.06
N LYS A 788 11.79 18.69 35.57
CA LYS A 788 12.37 19.95 36.01
C LYS A 788 12.23 20.97 34.90
N THR A 789 11.36 21.93 35.17
CA THR A 789 11.41 23.24 34.56
C THR A 789 12.58 24.03 35.18
N ALA A 790 13.23 24.89 34.39
CA ALA A 790 14.13 25.91 34.89
C ALA A 790 13.30 26.86 35.78
N LYS A 791 13.81 27.15 36.99
CA LYS A 791 13.14 28.08 37.91
C LYS A 791 13.14 29.49 37.33
N ALA A 792 12.36 30.37 37.95
CA ALA A 792 12.42 31.81 37.68
C ALA A 792 13.88 32.28 37.64
N TRP A 793 14.27 32.94 36.55
CA TRP A 793 15.62 33.48 36.33
C TRP A 793 16.73 32.46 36.16
N GLU A 794 16.43 31.16 36.00
CA GLU A 794 17.45 30.17 35.64
C GLU A 794 17.70 30.11 34.14
N GLN A 795 18.88 29.62 33.74
CA GLN A 795 19.17 29.32 32.34
C GLN A 795 18.20 28.27 31.82
N CYS A 796 17.61 28.52 30.66
CA CYS A 796 16.66 27.63 29.98
C CYS A 796 17.09 27.30 28.54
N GLY A 797 18.27 27.75 28.11
CA GLY A 797 18.76 27.52 26.76
C GLY A 797 20.14 28.12 26.51
N GLY A 798 20.66 27.84 25.32
CA GLY A 798 22.00 28.23 24.90
C GLY A 798 22.75 27.08 24.21
N LYS A 799 23.65 27.41 23.28
CA LYS A 799 24.51 26.45 22.60
C LYS A 799 25.40 25.74 23.64
N GLY A 800 25.29 24.42 23.71
CA GLY A 800 26.00 23.57 24.68
C GLY A 800 25.27 23.40 26.03
N TYR A 801 24.11 24.04 26.23
CA TYR A 801 23.31 23.88 27.44
C TYR A 801 22.54 22.54 27.44
N THR A 802 22.73 21.74 28.48
CA THR A 802 22.15 20.39 28.64
C THR A 802 21.07 20.31 29.72
N GLY A 803 20.73 21.43 30.36
CA GLY A 803 19.71 21.48 31.43
C GLY A 803 18.27 21.68 30.93
N PRO A 804 17.33 21.97 31.86
CA PRO A 804 15.92 22.23 31.57
C PRO A 804 15.66 23.29 30.49
N LYS A 805 14.87 22.96 29.47
CA LYS A 805 14.53 23.90 28.38
C LYS A 805 13.18 24.61 28.55
N ALA A 806 12.33 24.11 29.45
CA ALA A 806 11.03 24.69 29.76
C ALA A 806 11.11 25.48 31.08
N CYS A 807 10.44 26.62 31.16
CA CYS A 807 10.38 27.44 32.38
C CYS A 807 9.22 27.03 33.30
N VAL A 808 9.33 27.34 34.59
CA VAL A 808 8.21 27.23 35.54
C VAL A 808 7.00 28.05 35.06
N SER A 809 5.79 27.65 35.44
CA SER A 809 4.56 28.33 35.05
C SER A 809 4.62 29.83 35.37
N GLY A 810 4.22 30.67 34.41
CA GLY A 810 4.29 32.13 34.51
C GLY A 810 5.61 32.76 34.04
N PHE A 811 6.56 31.96 33.54
CA PHE A 811 7.83 32.43 32.98
C PHE A 811 8.03 31.88 31.56
N LYS A 812 8.71 32.63 30.70
CA LYS A 812 9.08 32.25 29.33
C LYS A 812 10.60 32.24 29.16
N CYS A 813 11.09 31.32 28.33
CA CYS A 813 12.52 31.26 28.03
C CYS A 813 12.89 32.35 27.03
N PHE A 814 13.68 33.33 27.46
CA PHE A 814 14.13 34.45 26.63
C PHE A 814 15.60 34.30 26.27
N SER A 815 15.92 34.38 24.98
CA SER A 815 17.30 34.26 24.49
C SER A 815 18.01 35.61 24.54
N TYR A 816 19.07 35.71 25.32
CA TYR A 816 19.93 36.91 25.33
C TYR A 816 21.00 36.85 24.25
N ASN A 817 21.58 35.67 24.02
CA ASN A 817 22.60 35.44 23.00
C ASN A 817 22.66 33.94 22.64
N PRO A 818 23.45 33.52 21.62
CA PRO A 818 23.49 32.12 21.18
C PRO A 818 23.88 31.10 22.25
N TYR A 819 24.54 31.53 23.34
CA TYR A 819 25.03 30.66 24.42
C TYR A 819 24.18 30.74 25.68
N TRP A 820 23.22 31.66 25.76
CA TRP A 820 22.46 31.93 26.98
C TRP A 820 21.01 32.35 26.71
N SER A 821 20.08 31.57 27.24
CA SER A 821 18.67 31.90 27.37
C SER A 821 18.24 31.70 28.83
N GLN A 822 17.32 32.52 29.33
CA GLN A 822 16.92 32.53 30.75
C GLN A 822 15.40 32.63 30.90
N CYS A 823 14.85 32.03 31.96
CA CYS A 823 13.44 32.17 32.30
C CYS A 823 13.15 33.57 32.86
N ILE A 824 12.33 34.35 32.16
CA ILE A 824 11.87 35.68 32.58
C ILE A 824 10.34 35.71 32.63
N LEU A 825 9.78 36.60 33.44
CA LEU A 825 8.33 36.80 33.58
C LEU A 825 7.67 37.26 32.27
#